data_AF-A0A516WQG9-F1
#
_entry.id   AF-A0A516WQG9-F1
#
_cell.length_a   1.000
_cell.length_b   1.000
_cell.length_c   1.000
_cell.angle_alpha   90.00
_cell.angle_beta   90.00
_cell.angle_gamma   90.00
#
_symmetry.space_group_name_H-M   'P 1'
#
loop_
_entity.id
_entity.type
_entity.pdbx_description
1 polymer ?
#
loop_
_entity_poly.entity_id
_entity_poly.type
_entity_poly.pdbx_seq_one_letter_code
_entity_poly.pdbx_strand_id
1 'polypeptide(L)'
;MAFRVVQETVRFLAVSDPGRLRLRAATATTITVILAMVVLLPGSNLIGQPLTVALLGTVVAMQSSAAVKDRDQHSRVMTTLLLVFPALAAVSMSAVLSQFGMVADVGFIAVLFAAVWVRRYGPRGTALGMVAFICYFFALFLRAQPGQIPILAVSIVAGVGISLLVRTVILPDRPGLELTRLVRALRAASIDVLEVASNRGDRNLDLLRKKLDRLGSTALMIDDWLDRNDAAQLLSVTNDDLSVRIFDAQIATEQLVSALWALDPDKSWPNSLGQATTALGSCLQNNPSDDQLRAARRLAAAAADKSDPSTPAGIATTVAMRAVQAHIAIHHITHNALRTESEPRKKPDEDEETDTGWNPSTKAAIQVAVATSAATILGELISPDRWYWAVLTAFLVFTGASTRGEILSRAGHRVVGTIAGVLAGVLLSALVGNNQPLQLLLLVVCVFFAFYLVTVAYALLSFFVTVMLAMLYGLLGTFSIEVLELRIYETAAGGIVGIAAAYFIFSTGTRSTLTSKIDDYLDRMTAIVDTAIGAVVQPGHETDLVADIRKLDNALKDLATAGKPLEMGPTTRTRRGAKRLLRIMTVSNRSSHALARAGVSASRGEPDSGPSQETAKALRQAADVTKETIADVKRALAGEHVEPPEKLTETSAPDVMLQSTTTPGPVRSAVRSLSTLNRTMGEALTHA
;
A
#
# COMPACT_ATOMS: atom_id res chain seq x y z
N MET A 1 25.72 -23.09 13.15
CA MET A 1 25.70 -21.71 12.61
C MET A 1 24.67 -21.56 11.48
N ALA A 2 24.71 -22.39 10.43
CA ALA A 2 23.74 -22.37 9.32
C ALA A 2 22.26 -22.47 9.74
N PHE A 3 21.91 -23.35 10.70
CA PHE A 3 20.53 -23.50 11.18
C PHE A 3 19.99 -22.25 11.90
N ARG A 4 20.84 -21.55 12.65
CA ARG A 4 20.48 -20.32 13.38
C ARG A 4 20.33 -19.14 12.40
N VAL A 5 21.20 -19.06 11.39
CA VAL A 5 21.08 -18.09 10.28
C VAL A 5 19.80 -18.36 9.48
N VAL A 6 19.45 -19.61 9.18
CA VAL A 6 18.21 -19.95 8.49
C VAL A 6 16.99 -19.57 9.34
N GLN A 7 16.99 -19.84 10.65
CA GLN A 7 15.89 -19.43 11.53
C GLN A 7 15.77 -17.91 11.65
N GLU A 8 16.88 -17.17 11.78
CA GLU A 8 16.86 -15.70 11.81
C GLU A 8 16.42 -15.11 10.47
N THR A 9 16.85 -15.70 9.35
CA THR A 9 16.43 -15.28 8.00
C THR A 9 14.96 -15.57 7.77
N VAL A 10 14.46 -16.75 8.18
CA VAL A 10 13.04 -17.10 8.12
C VAL A 10 12.21 -16.19 9.02
N ARG A 11 12.71 -15.82 10.21
CA ARG A 11 12.05 -14.88 11.12
C ARG A 11 12.05 -13.46 10.56
N PHE A 12 13.15 -13.01 9.95
CA PHE A 12 13.27 -11.72 9.27
C PHE A 12 12.36 -11.64 8.04
N LEU A 13 12.29 -12.70 7.23
CA LEU A 13 11.39 -12.83 6.09
C LEU A 13 9.91 -12.86 6.54
N ALA A 14 9.58 -13.55 7.63
CA ALA A 14 8.24 -13.59 8.19
C ALA A 14 7.80 -12.25 8.83
N VAL A 15 8.76 -11.44 9.29
CA VAL A 15 8.52 -10.08 9.79
C VAL A 15 8.40 -9.07 8.62
N SER A 16 9.17 -9.27 7.54
CA SER A 16 9.22 -8.34 6.40
C SER A 16 8.16 -8.59 5.31
N ASP A 17 7.59 -9.79 5.25
CA ASP A 17 6.52 -10.17 4.31
C ASP A 17 5.41 -11.00 5.02
N PRO A 18 4.61 -10.39 5.90
CA PRO A 18 3.44 -11.02 6.49
C PRO A 18 2.52 -11.59 5.39
N GLY A 19 2.20 -12.88 5.45
CA GLY A 19 1.38 -13.53 4.42
C GLY A 19 2.14 -14.05 3.19
N ARG A 20 3.47 -13.82 3.09
CA ARG A 20 4.36 -14.32 2.02
C ARG A 20 3.97 -13.88 0.60
N LEU A 21 3.35 -12.70 0.48
CA LEU A 21 2.83 -12.22 -0.81
C LEU A 21 3.98 -11.87 -1.76
N ARG A 22 5.03 -11.20 -1.27
CA ARG A 22 6.21 -10.85 -2.08
C ARG A 22 6.98 -12.10 -2.49
N LEU A 23 7.15 -13.03 -1.54
CA LEU A 23 7.81 -14.30 -1.80
C LEU A 23 7.09 -15.09 -2.89
N ARG A 24 5.76 -15.17 -2.81
CA ARG A 24 4.93 -15.84 -3.82
C ARG A 24 5.06 -15.18 -5.19
N ALA A 25 4.92 -13.86 -5.29
CA ALA A 25 5.02 -13.14 -6.55
C ALA A 25 6.41 -13.31 -7.21
N ALA A 26 7.48 -13.21 -6.42
CA ALA A 26 8.84 -13.45 -6.88
C ALA A 26 9.03 -14.88 -7.36
N THR A 27 8.52 -15.86 -6.60
CA THR A 27 8.60 -17.29 -6.93
C THR A 27 7.83 -17.61 -8.20
N ALA A 28 6.62 -17.07 -8.36
CA ALA A 28 5.79 -17.24 -9.56
C ALA A 28 6.53 -16.74 -10.81
N THR A 29 7.08 -15.53 -10.74
CA THR A 29 7.83 -14.92 -11.85
C THR A 29 9.09 -15.73 -12.15
N THR A 30 9.81 -16.17 -11.12
CA THR A 30 11.05 -16.98 -11.26
C THR A 30 10.76 -18.34 -11.90
N ILE A 31 9.73 -19.05 -11.44
CA ILE A 31 9.29 -20.33 -12.05
C ILE A 31 8.89 -20.10 -13.51
N THR A 32 8.18 -19.01 -13.80
CA THR A 32 7.79 -18.63 -15.17
C THR A 32 9.01 -18.45 -16.06
N VAL A 33 10.02 -17.72 -15.58
CA VAL A 33 11.28 -17.51 -16.31
C VAL A 33 12.05 -18.82 -16.50
N ILE A 34 12.20 -19.62 -15.45
CA ILE A 34 12.88 -20.92 -15.53
C ILE A 34 12.19 -21.81 -16.57
N LEU A 35 10.87 -21.93 -16.51
CA LEU A 35 10.12 -22.77 -17.45
C LEU A 35 10.21 -22.23 -18.88
N ALA A 36 10.16 -20.91 -19.07
CA ALA A 36 10.37 -20.29 -20.36
C ALA A 36 11.78 -20.56 -20.91
N MET A 37 12.82 -20.46 -20.08
CA MET A 37 14.19 -20.78 -20.49
C MET A 37 14.35 -22.27 -20.83
N VAL A 38 13.81 -23.18 -20.02
CA VAL A 38 13.89 -24.63 -20.23
C VAL A 38 13.14 -25.08 -21.50
N VAL A 39 12.04 -24.40 -21.85
CA VAL A 39 11.26 -24.75 -23.05
C VAL A 39 11.81 -24.05 -24.30
N LEU A 40 12.03 -22.73 -24.22
CA LEU A 40 12.34 -21.91 -25.40
C LEU A 40 13.80 -22.02 -25.84
N LEU A 41 14.77 -22.15 -24.92
CA LEU A 41 16.19 -22.22 -25.30
C LEU A 41 16.53 -23.51 -26.06
N PRO A 42 16.15 -24.72 -25.60
CA PRO A 42 16.37 -25.93 -26.38
C PRO A 42 15.50 -25.95 -27.64
N GLY A 43 14.26 -25.46 -27.56
CA GLY A 43 13.36 -25.36 -28.71
C GLY A 43 13.92 -24.51 -29.85
N SER A 44 14.51 -23.35 -29.54
CA SER A 44 15.16 -22.51 -30.56
C SER A 44 16.38 -23.20 -31.17
N ASN A 45 17.20 -23.88 -30.34
CA ASN A 45 18.37 -24.62 -30.84
C ASN A 45 17.98 -25.77 -31.78
N LEU A 46 16.90 -26.50 -31.49
CA LEU A 46 16.40 -27.58 -32.34
C LEU A 46 15.91 -27.10 -33.71
N ILE A 47 15.36 -25.89 -33.78
CA ILE A 47 14.84 -25.27 -35.02
C ILE A 47 15.96 -24.48 -35.74
N GLY A 48 17.18 -24.47 -35.20
CA GLY A 48 18.31 -23.71 -35.76
C GLY A 48 18.15 -22.19 -35.67
N GLN A 49 17.34 -21.71 -34.74
CA GLN A 49 17.05 -20.29 -34.53
C GLN A 49 17.99 -19.68 -33.48
N PRO A 50 18.32 -18.39 -33.60
CA PRO A 50 19.24 -17.74 -32.68
C PRO A 50 18.64 -17.62 -31.27
N LEU A 51 19.53 -17.62 -30.28
CA LEU A 51 19.21 -17.47 -28.85
C LEU A 51 18.32 -16.25 -28.56
N THR A 52 18.46 -15.19 -29.35
CA THR A 52 17.68 -13.95 -29.24
C THR A 52 16.17 -14.16 -29.33
N VAL A 53 15.72 -15.11 -30.14
CA VAL A 53 14.29 -15.45 -30.28
C VAL A 53 13.73 -16.02 -28.98
N ALA A 54 14.46 -16.95 -28.34
CA ALA A 54 14.06 -17.56 -27.07
C ALA A 54 14.11 -16.57 -25.91
N LEU A 55 15.06 -15.64 -25.93
CA LEU A 55 15.16 -14.56 -24.94
C LEU A 55 13.94 -13.64 -24.97
N LEU A 56 13.44 -13.28 -26.16
CA LEU A 56 12.23 -12.45 -26.27
C LEU A 56 11.02 -13.12 -25.61
N GLY A 57 10.76 -14.40 -25.91
CA GLY A 57 9.65 -15.14 -25.29
C GLY A 57 9.81 -15.30 -23.78
N THR A 58 11.05 -15.45 -23.29
CA THR A 58 11.36 -15.49 -21.85
C THR A 58 11.03 -14.16 -21.17
N VAL A 59 11.38 -13.04 -21.79
CA VAL A 59 11.06 -11.68 -21.29
C VAL A 59 9.55 -11.43 -21.30
N VAL A 60 8.85 -11.86 -22.34
CA VAL A 60 7.39 -11.76 -22.42
C VAL A 60 6.73 -12.56 -21.29
N ALA A 61 7.21 -13.79 -21.04
CA ALA A 61 6.71 -14.62 -19.94
C ALA A 61 6.95 -13.95 -18.57
N MET A 62 8.14 -13.39 -18.35
CA MET A 62 8.49 -12.62 -17.16
C MET A 62 7.55 -11.43 -16.96
N GLN A 63 7.35 -10.61 -18.01
CA GLN A 63 6.51 -9.41 -17.91
C GLN A 63 5.03 -9.73 -17.79
N SER A 64 4.54 -10.79 -18.44
CA SER A 64 3.17 -11.28 -18.26
C SER A 64 2.91 -11.67 -16.80
N SER A 65 3.87 -12.33 -16.15
CA SER A 65 3.76 -12.70 -14.74
C SER A 65 3.70 -11.46 -13.82
N ALA A 66 4.54 -10.45 -14.09
CA ALA A 66 4.69 -9.27 -13.23
C ALA A 66 3.67 -8.14 -13.47
N ALA A 67 3.23 -7.94 -14.72
CA ALA A 67 2.42 -6.79 -15.12
C ALA A 67 0.91 -7.01 -14.91
N VAL A 68 0.43 -8.25 -15.02
CA VAL A 68 -0.99 -8.59 -14.90
C VAL A 68 -1.41 -8.61 -13.43
N LYS A 69 -2.21 -7.62 -13.05
CA LYS A 69 -2.65 -7.35 -11.66
C LYS A 69 -4.17 -7.14 -11.54
N ASP A 70 -4.95 -7.72 -12.45
CA ASP A 70 -6.41 -7.63 -12.41
C ASP A 70 -7.02 -8.14 -11.10
N ARG A 71 -8.23 -7.68 -10.77
CA ARG A 71 -8.89 -8.07 -9.51
C ARG A 71 -9.33 -9.52 -9.47
N ASP A 72 -9.79 -10.06 -10.59
CA ASP A 72 -10.35 -11.41 -10.67
C ASP A 72 -9.47 -12.36 -11.47
N GLN A 73 -9.53 -13.66 -11.15
CA GLN A 73 -8.78 -14.67 -11.89
C GLN A 73 -9.17 -14.75 -13.36
N HIS A 74 -10.48 -14.66 -13.67
CA HIS A 74 -10.96 -14.62 -15.06
C HIS A 74 -10.40 -13.39 -15.80
N SER A 75 -10.47 -12.22 -15.16
CA SER A 75 -9.90 -10.98 -15.68
C SER A 75 -8.39 -11.11 -15.95
N ARG A 76 -7.63 -11.73 -15.04
CA ARG A 76 -6.18 -11.97 -15.21
C ARG A 76 -5.89 -12.86 -16.42
N VAL A 77 -6.60 -13.97 -16.56
CA VAL A 77 -6.44 -14.89 -17.69
C VAL A 77 -6.74 -14.17 -19.01
N MET A 78 -7.84 -13.42 -19.06
CA MET A 78 -8.22 -12.65 -20.25
C MET A 78 -7.17 -11.59 -20.59
N THR A 79 -6.68 -10.83 -19.60
CA THR A 79 -5.61 -9.85 -19.82
C THR A 79 -4.33 -10.52 -20.30
N THR A 80 -3.93 -11.64 -19.71
CA THR A 80 -2.74 -12.39 -20.14
C THR A 80 -2.87 -12.86 -21.60
N LEU A 81 -4.04 -13.38 -22.01
CA LEU A 81 -4.30 -13.74 -23.41
C LEU A 81 -4.21 -12.51 -24.33
N LEU A 82 -4.76 -11.38 -23.90
CA LEU A 82 -4.73 -10.13 -24.64
C LEU A 82 -3.31 -9.56 -24.81
N LEU A 83 -2.33 -9.92 -23.97
CA LEU A 83 -0.95 -9.44 -24.07
C LEU A 83 -0.27 -9.81 -25.39
N VAL A 84 -0.73 -10.88 -26.06
CA VAL A 84 -0.18 -11.33 -27.35
C VAL A 84 -0.31 -10.24 -28.41
N PHE A 85 -1.47 -9.57 -28.50
CA PHE A 85 -1.72 -8.55 -29.53
C PHE A 85 -0.79 -7.33 -29.45
N PRO A 86 -0.67 -6.61 -28.32
CA PRO A 86 0.24 -5.48 -28.22
C PRO A 86 1.71 -5.92 -28.30
N ALA A 87 2.08 -7.11 -27.82
CA ALA A 87 3.43 -7.63 -27.96
C ALA A 87 3.80 -7.85 -29.44
N LEU A 88 2.92 -8.52 -30.20
CA LEU A 88 3.11 -8.74 -31.63
C LEU A 88 3.13 -7.44 -32.42
N ALA A 89 2.20 -6.53 -32.13
CA ALA A 89 2.14 -5.22 -32.79
C ALA A 89 3.42 -4.42 -32.54
N ALA A 90 3.89 -4.36 -31.29
CA ALA A 90 5.12 -3.67 -30.91
C ALA A 90 6.36 -4.25 -31.59
N VAL A 91 6.50 -5.58 -31.61
CA VAL A 91 7.66 -6.26 -32.23
C VAL A 91 7.64 -6.12 -33.75
N SER A 92 6.47 -6.26 -34.37
CA SER A 92 6.32 -6.09 -35.83
C SER A 92 6.61 -4.65 -36.24
N MET A 93 6.08 -3.69 -35.50
CA MET A 93 6.33 -2.26 -35.73
C MET A 93 7.83 -1.95 -35.60
N SER A 94 8.47 -2.42 -34.53
CA SER A 94 9.91 -2.22 -34.31
C SER A 94 10.75 -2.86 -35.43
N ALA A 95 10.44 -4.10 -35.83
CA ALA A 95 11.17 -4.82 -36.86
C ALA A 95 11.07 -4.16 -38.25
N VAL A 96 9.92 -3.56 -38.58
CA VAL A 96 9.72 -2.83 -39.84
C VAL A 96 10.37 -1.44 -39.78
N LEU A 97 10.14 -0.70 -38.68
CA LEU A 97 10.65 0.67 -38.57
C LEU A 97 12.16 0.75 -38.41
N SER A 98 12.80 -0.28 -37.86
CA SER A 98 14.27 -0.34 -37.69
C SER A 98 15.04 -0.20 -39.01
N GLN A 99 14.40 -0.45 -40.16
CA GLN A 99 14.99 -0.27 -41.48
C GLN A 99 15.10 1.21 -41.90
N PHE A 100 14.38 2.10 -41.23
CA PHE A 100 14.22 3.52 -41.62
C PHE A 100 14.94 4.51 -40.69
N GLY A 101 15.91 4.05 -39.90
CA GLY A 101 16.73 4.91 -39.03
C GLY A 101 15.88 5.72 -38.04
N MET A 102 15.93 7.05 -38.12
CA MET A 102 15.24 7.99 -37.23
C MET A 102 13.72 7.79 -37.12
N VAL A 103 13.08 7.15 -38.11
CA VAL A 103 11.64 6.84 -38.05
C VAL A 103 11.36 5.78 -36.96
N ALA A 104 12.32 4.90 -36.65
CA ALA A 104 12.22 3.94 -35.56
C ALA A 104 12.10 4.61 -34.19
N ASP A 105 12.73 5.78 -34.03
CA ASP A 105 12.77 6.52 -32.77
C ASP A 105 11.43 7.25 -32.56
N VAL A 106 10.86 7.83 -33.62
CA VAL A 106 9.50 8.38 -33.61
C VAL A 106 8.47 7.29 -33.32
N GLY A 107 8.61 6.12 -33.95
CA GLY A 107 7.76 4.96 -33.69
C GLY A 107 7.83 4.49 -32.25
N PHE A 108 9.02 4.51 -31.65
CA PHE A 108 9.21 4.16 -30.24
C PHE A 108 8.49 5.13 -29.32
N ILE A 109 8.62 6.43 -29.55
CA ILE A 109 7.92 7.47 -28.78
C ILE A 109 6.40 7.33 -28.92
N ALA A 110 5.89 7.03 -30.12
CA ALA A 110 4.46 6.82 -30.36
C ALA A 110 3.92 5.59 -29.61
N VAL A 111 4.62 4.45 -29.67
CA VAL A 111 4.26 3.23 -28.92
C VAL A 111 4.30 3.50 -27.41
N LEU A 112 5.29 4.27 -26.95
CA LEU A 112 5.41 4.64 -25.55
C LEU A 112 4.26 5.55 -25.10
N PHE A 113 3.89 6.57 -25.88
CA PHE A 113 2.75 7.41 -25.59
C PHE A 113 1.46 6.57 -25.49
N ALA A 114 1.22 5.69 -26.47
CA ALA A 114 0.07 4.78 -26.45
C ALA A 114 0.09 3.86 -25.23
N ALA A 115 1.26 3.29 -24.88
CA ALA A 115 1.44 2.43 -23.72
C ALA A 115 1.12 3.12 -22.39
N VAL A 116 1.41 4.42 -22.27
CA VAL A 116 1.04 5.20 -21.07
C VAL A 116 -0.42 5.63 -21.12
N TRP A 117 -0.91 6.07 -22.27
CA TRP A 117 -2.29 6.53 -22.44
C TRP A 117 -3.32 5.44 -22.15
N VAL A 118 -3.06 4.20 -22.58
CA VAL A 118 -3.93 3.05 -22.33
C VAL A 118 -4.03 2.71 -20.83
N ARG A 119 -3.11 3.19 -19.96
CA ARG A 119 -3.20 3.00 -18.49
C ARG A 119 -4.48 3.55 -17.87
N ARG A 120 -5.16 4.48 -18.54
CA ARG A 120 -6.47 5.02 -18.12
C ARG A 120 -7.55 3.96 -17.99
N TYR A 121 -7.42 2.85 -18.73
CA TYR A 121 -8.35 1.70 -18.66
C TYR A 121 -8.01 0.74 -17.50
N GLY A 122 -7.44 1.26 -16.42
CA GLY A 122 -7.14 0.51 -15.20
C GLY A 122 -5.97 -0.49 -15.32
N PRO A 123 -5.98 -1.56 -14.49
CA PRO A 123 -4.91 -2.55 -14.43
C PRO A 123 -4.62 -3.25 -15.77
N ARG A 124 -5.67 -3.57 -16.54
CA ARG A 124 -5.56 -4.19 -17.87
C ARG A 124 -4.76 -3.32 -18.81
N GLY A 125 -5.15 -2.05 -18.91
CA GLY A 125 -4.48 -1.11 -19.78
C GLY A 125 -3.02 -0.88 -19.38
N THR A 126 -2.74 -0.88 -18.08
CA THR A 126 -1.37 -0.81 -17.55
C THR A 126 -0.53 -2.02 -17.94
N ALA A 127 -1.08 -3.23 -17.86
CA ALA A 127 -0.38 -4.45 -18.26
C ALA A 127 -0.10 -4.46 -19.77
N LEU A 128 -1.11 -4.20 -20.60
CA LEU A 128 -0.99 -4.18 -22.07
C LEU A 128 0.03 -3.15 -22.53
N GLY A 129 -0.03 -1.93 -22.00
CA GLY A 129 0.92 -0.88 -22.32
C GLY A 129 2.36 -1.21 -21.89
N MET A 130 2.54 -1.71 -20.67
CA MET A 130 3.87 -2.11 -20.19
C MET A 130 4.49 -3.21 -21.05
N VAL A 131 3.70 -4.22 -21.43
CA VAL A 131 4.17 -5.31 -22.31
C VAL A 131 4.49 -4.79 -23.72
N ALA A 132 3.64 -3.94 -24.31
CA ALA A 132 3.90 -3.32 -25.61
C ALA A 132 5.25 -2.60 -25.62
N PHE A 133 5.48 -1.73 -24.63
CA PHE A 133 6.70 -0.95 -24.49
C PHE A 133 7.94 -1.85 -24.32
N ILE A 134 7.89 -2.84 -23.42
CA ILE A 134 9.03 -3.75 -23.20
C ILE A 134 9.30 -4.59 -24.46
N CYS A 135 8.26 -5.06 -25.15
CA CYS A 135 8.44 -5.84 -26.38
C CYS A 135 9.07 -5.01 -27.51
N TYR A 136 8.65 -3.75 -27.69
CA TYR A 136 9.28 -2.85 -28.65
C TYR A 136 10.75 -2.60 -28.29
N PHE A 137 11.03 -2.29 -27.02
CA PHE A 137 12.38 -2.09 -26.53
C PHE A 137 13.29 -3.30 -26.80
N PHE A 138 12.82 -4.51 -26.51
CA PHE A 138 13.61 -5.71 -26.75
C PHE A 138 13.76 -6.01 -28.25
N ALA A 139 12.77 -5.73 -29.08
CA ALA A 139 12.90 -5.84 -30.53
C ALA A 139 13.97 -4.90 -31.09
N LEU A 140 14.02 -3.64 -30.61
CA LEU A 140 15.11 -2.70 -30.93
C LEU A 140 16.47 -3.21 -30.44
N PHE A 141 16.53 -3.62 -29.17
CA PHE A 141 17.76 -4.11 -28.54
C PHE A 141 18.36 -5.32 -29.27
N LEU A 142 17.50 -6.25 -29.70
CA LEU A 142 17.89 -7.46 -30.42
C LEU A 142 18.10 -7.23 -31.93
N ARG A 143 17.84 -6.01 -32.44
CA ARG A 143 17.88 -5.64 -33.87
C ARG A 143 17.05 -6.61 -34.73
N ALA A 144 15.80 -6.84 -34.32
CA ALA A 144 14.90 -7.75 -35.01
C ALA A 144 14.66 -7.34 -36.48
N GLN A 145 14.71 -8.31 -37.39
CA GLN A 145 14.45 -8.10 -38.82
C GLN A 145 13.02 -8.50 -39.19
N PRO A 146 12.40 -7.90 -40.23
CA PRO A 146 11.04 -8.26 -40.64
C PRO A 146 10.84 -9.74 -40.96
N GLY A 147 11.86 -10.41 -41.52
CA GLY A 147 11.81 -11.85 -41.80
C GLY A 147 11.70 -12.72 -40.54
N GLN A 148 12.03 -12.19 -39.36
CA GLN A 148 11.96 -12.91 -38.09
C GLN A 148 10.59 -12.77 -37.40
N ILE A 149 9.69 -11.93 -37.90
CA ILE A 149 8.37 -11.68 -37.27
C ILE A 149 7.60 -12.99 -36.99
N PRO A 150 7.52 -13.98 -37.92
CA PRO A 150 6.79 -15.22 -37.66
C PRO A 150 7.37 -16.03 -36.51
N ILE A 151 8.70 -16.16 -36.42
CA ILE A 151 9.33 -16.95 -35.34
C ILE A 151 9.29 -16.21 -34.01
N LEU A 152 9.41 -14.88 -34.02
CA LEU A 152 9.22 -14.05 -32.82
C LEU A 152 7.78 -14.15 -32.31
N ALA A 153 6.80 -14.22 -33.22
CA ALA A 153 5.40 -14.41 -32.87
C ALA A 153 5.16 -15.75 -32.14
N VAL A 154 5.73 -16.84 -32.65
CA VAL A 154 5.68 -18.15 -31.98
C VAL A 154 6.30 -18.07 -30.58
N SER A 155 7.45 -17.41 -30.43
CA SER A 155 8.12 -17.23 -29.13
C SER A 155 7.28 -16.42 -28.14
N ILE A 156 6.62 -15.35 -28.60
CA ILE A 156 5.70 -14.52 -27.78
C ILE A 156 4.51 -15.36 -27.31
N VAL A 157 3.86 -16.09 -28.22
CA VAL A 157 2.71 -16.94 -27.90
C VAL A 157 3.11 -18.03 -26.89
N ALA A 158 4.26 -18.66 -27.10
CA ALA A 158 4.78 -19.66 -26.17
C ALA A 158 5.10 -19.06 -24.80
N GLY A 159 5.72 -17.87 -24.74
CA GLY A 159 5.99 -17.16 -23.50
C GLY A 159 4.71 -16.81 -22.71
N VAL A 160 3.68 -16.30 -23.40
CA VAL A 160 2.36 -16.04 -22.80
C VAL A 160 1.70 -17.35 -22.34
N GLY A 161 1.78 -18.42 -23.13
CA GLY A 161 1.26 -19.74 -22.79
C GLY A 161 1.91 -20.34 -21.53
N ILE A 162 3.23 -20.20 -21.40
CA ILE A 162 3.97 -20.62 -20.20
C ILE A 162 3.55 -19.78 -18.99
N SER A 163 3.40 -18.47 -19.15
CA SER A 163 2.90 -17.60 -18.08
C SER A 163 1.49 -17.99 -17.63
N LEU A 164 0.60 -18.33 -18.57
CA LEU A 164 -0.74 -18.86 -18.27
C LEU A 164 -0.65 -20.17 -17.52
N LEU A 165 0.14 -21.14 -18.00
CA LEU A 165 0.33 -22.44 -17.37
C LEU A 165 0.80 -22.30 -15.91
N VAL A 166 1.76 -21.42 -15.66
CA VAL A 166 2.24 -21.18 -14.29
C VAL A 166 1.13 -20.57 -13.44
N ARG A 167 0.40 -19.59 -13.97
CA ARG A 167 -0.65 -18.87 -13.25
C ARG A 167 -1.92 -19.71 -13.00
N THR A 168 -2.23 -20.69 -13.86
CA THR A 168 -3.46 -21.50 -13.76
C THR A 168 -3.22 -22.89 -13.17
N VAL A 169 -2.06 -23.52 -13.44
CA VAL A 169 -1.79 -24.91 -13.05
C VAL A 169 -0.73 -25.01 -11.97
N ILE A 170 0.43 -24.38 -12.13
CA ILE A 170 1.58 -24.61 -11.24
C ILE A 170 1.45 -23.86 -9.91
N LEU A 171 1.11 -22.57 -9.96
CA LEU A 171 0.98 -21.71 -8.79
C LEU A 171 -0.33 -20.90 -8.80
N PRO A 172 -1.50 -21.58 -8.85
CA PRO A 172 -2.79 -20.93 -9.00
C PRO A 172 -3.08 -19.93 -7.89
N ASP A 173 -3.44 -18.69 -8.26
CA ASP A 173 -3.85 -17.65 -7.33
C ASP A 173 -5.01 -18.14 -6.46
N ARG A 174 -4.82 -18.13 -5.13
CA ARG A 174 -5.79 -18.61 -4.14
C ARG A 174 -6.08 -17.48 -3.16
N PRO A 175 -6.83 -16.46 -3.59
CA PRO A 175 -7.01 -15.22 -2.84
C PRO A 175 -7.61 -15.45 -1.43
N GLY A 176 -8.51 -16.43 -1.28
CA GLY A 176 -9.06 -16.81 0.04
C GLY A 176 -8.01 -17.32 1.04
N LEU A 177 -7.01 -18.08 0.58
CA LEU A 177 -5.91 -18.54 1.46
C LEU A 177 -4.99 -17.39 1.86
N GLU A 178 -4.78 -16.41 0.98
CA GLU A 178 -3.99 -15.22 1.28
C GLU A 178 -4.67 -14.38 2.36
N LEU A 179 -5.97 -14.10 2.22
CA LEU A 179 -6.74 -13.40 3.24
C LEU A 179 -6.69 -14.15 4.57
N THR A 180 -6.86 -15.48 4.56
CA THR A 180 -6.78 -16.31 5.78
C THR A 180 -5.42 -16.15 6.47
N ARG A 181 -4.32 -16.11 5.70
CA ARG A 181 -2.97 -15.90 6.25
C ARG A 181 -2.80 -14.49 6.81
N LEU A 182 -3.32 -13.47 6.14
CA LEU A 182 -3.24 -12.08 6.60
C LEU A 182 -4.07 -11.86 7.87
N VAL A 183 -5.28 -12.42 7.95
CA VAL A 183 -6.11 -12.36 9.16
C VAL A 183 -5.47 -13.12 10.33
N ARG A 184 -4.84 -14.27 10.08
CA ARG A 184 -4.03 -14.96 11.10
C ARG A 184 -2.83 -14.11 11.56
N ALA A 185 -2.17 -13.42 10.64
CA ALA A 185 -1.09 -12.50 10.98
C ALA A 185 -1.58 -11.32 11.82
N LEU A 186 -2.77 -10.78 11.54
CA LEU A 186 -3.40 -9.72 12.33
C LEU A 186 -3.70 -10.19 13.76
N ARG A 187 -4.24 -11.41 13.91
CA ARG A 187 -4.48 -12.03 15.22
C ARG A 187 -3.19 -12.25 15.99
N ALA A 188 -2.15 -12.78 15.34
CA ALA A 188 -0.83 -12.97 15.96
C ALA A 188 -0.21 -11.63 16.40
N ALA A 189 -0.33 -10.58 15.57
CA ALA A 189 0.14 -9.23 15.93
C ALA A 189 -0.66 -8.65 17.11
N SER A 190 -1.96 -8.95 17.19
CA SER A 190 -2.82 -8.55 18.32
C SER A 190 -2.41 -9.25 19.62
N ILE A 191 -2.10 -10.56 19.57
CA ILE A 191 -1.58 -11.31 20.73
C ILE A 191 -0.24 -10.73 21.17
N ASP A 192 0.72 -10.58 20.24
CA ASP A 192 2.06 -10.05 20.50
C ASP A 192 2.03 -8.69 21.23
N VAL A 193 1.13 -7.78 20.82
CA VAL A 193 1.04 -6.44 21.44
C VAL A 193 0.33 -6.49 22.78
N LEU A 194 -0.69 -7.35 22.93
CA LEU A 194 -1.41 -7.52 24.19
C LEU A 194 -0.52 -8.17 25.25
N GLU A 195 0.34 -9.12 24.87
CA GLU A 195 1.30 -9.76 25.78
C GLU A 195 2.27 -8.72 26.36
N VAL A 196 2.84 -7.86 25.50
CA VAL A 196 3.71 -6.76 25.94
C VAL A 196 2.96 -5.76 26.81
N ALA A 197 1.71 -5.43 26.46
CA ALA A 197 0.89 -4.50 27.24
C ALA A 197 0.44 -5.06 28.59
N SER A 198 0.31 -6.38 28.69
CA SER A 198 -0.11 -7.10 29.90
C SER A 198 1.06 -7.41 30.83
N ASN A 199 2.29 -7.37 30.33
CA ASN A 199 3.49 -7.58 31.13
C ASN A 199 3.77 -6.36 32.02
N ARG A 200 3.60 -6.54 33.34
CA ARG A 200 3.76 -5.46 34.33
C ARG A 200 5.19 -5.29 34.82
N GLY A 201 6.00 -6.35 34.74
CA GLY A 201 7.36 -6.37 35.29
C GLY A 201 8.39 -5.67 34.42
N ASP A 202 8.16 -5.57 33.11
CA ASP A 202 9.08 -4.94 32.16
C ASP A 202 8.33 -4.07 31.13
N ARG A 203 8.23 -2.76 31.44
CA ARG A 203 7.47 -1.79 30.63
C ARG A 203 8.35 -1.12 29.57
N ASN A 204 8.74 -1.87 28.56
CA ASN A 204 9.55 -1.35 27.46
C ASN A 204 8.69 -0.63 26.39
N LEU A 205 8.71 0.71 26.42
CA LEU A 205 7.95 1.56 25.49
C LEU A 205 8.36 1.36 24.02
N ASP A 206 9.64 1.14 23.75
CA ASP A 206 10.14 0.97 22.37
C ASP A 206 9.71 -0.38 21.78
N LEU A 207 9.69 -1.42 22.62
CA LEU A 207 9.14 -2.71 22.21
C LEU A 207 7.63 -2.61 21.92
N LEU A 208 6.86 -1.94 22.79
CA LEU A 208 5.43 -1.73 22.59
C LEU A 208 5.14 -0.99 21.28
N ARG A 209 5.88 0.09 21.01
CA ARG A 209 5.77 0.85 19.75
C ARG A 209 6.02 -0.04 18.53
N LYS A 210 7.10 -0.82 18.53
CA LYS A 210 7.41 -1.77 17.44
C LYS A 210 6.30 -2.79 17.20
N LYS A 211 5.64 -3.27 18.27
CA LYS A 211 4.53 -4.22 18.15
C LYS A 211 3.24 -3.57 17.64
N LEU A 212 2.93 -2.34 18.09
CA LEU A 212 1.82 -1.55 17.56
C LEU A 212 2.02 -1.22 16.07
N ASP A 213 3.23 -0.83 15.68
CA ASP A 213 3.57 -0.56 14.26
C ASP A 213 3.34 -1.83 13.40
N ARG A 214 3.68 -3.02 13.93
CA ARG A 214 3.44 -4.30 13.26
C ARG A 214 1.95 -4.63 13.11
N LEU A 215 1.13 -4.33 14.13
CA LEU A 215 -0.32 -4.49 14.06
C LEU A 215 -0.90 -3.63 12.93
N GLY A 216 -0.56 -2.34 12.92
CA GLY A 216 -1.01 -1.41 11.87
C GLY A 216 -0.52 -1.79 10.48
N SER A 217 0.76 -2.20 10.34
CA SER A 217 1.29 -2.66 9.05
C SER A 217 0.56 -3.89 8.52
N THR A 218 0.12 -4.79 9.41
CA THR A 218 -0.60 -6.01 9.00
C THR A 218 -2.02 -5.69 8.55
N ALA A 219 -2.71 -4.76 9.22
CA ALA A 219 -4.01 -4.27 8.78
C ALA A 219 -3.93 -3.61 7.39
N LEU A 220 -2.93 -2.76 7.17
CA LEU A 220 -2.67 -2.14 5.86
C LEU A 220 -2.39 -3.17 4.74
N MET A 221 -1.81 -4.33 5.06
CA MET A 221 -1.61 -5.40 4.07
C MET A 221 -2.91 -6.10 3.69
N ILE A 222 -3.89 -6.19 4.61
CA ILE A 222 -5.22 -6.70 4.25
C ILE A 222 -5.95 -5.68 3.37
N ASP A 223 -5.78 -4.40 3.67
CA ASP A 223 -6.36 -3.33 2.87
C ASP A 223 -5.76 -3.25 1.45
N ASP A 224 -4.43 -3.40 1.30
CA ASP A 224 -3.77 -3.58 -0.01
C ASP A 224 -4.22 -4.85 -0.73
N TRP A 225 -4.64 -5.89 0.00
CA TRP A 225 -5.27 -7.07 -0.58
C TRP A 225 -6.68 -6.77 -1.09
N LEU A 226 -7.46 -5.95 -0.37
CA LEU A 226 -8.80 -5.49 -0.79
C LEU A 226 -8.74 -4.56 -2.00
N ASP A 227 -7.68 -3.77 -2.16
CA ASP A 227 -7.49 -2.94 -3.36
C ASP A 227 -7.32 -3.82 -4.63
N ARG A 228 -6.76 -5.02 -4.45
CA ARG A 228 -6.38 -5.97 -5.53
C ARG A 228 -7.34 -7.13 -5.74
N ASN A 229 -8.30 -7.36 -4.85
CA ASN A 229 -9.23 -8.49 -4.91
C ASN A 229 -10.64 -8.04 -4.53
N ASP A 230 -11.65 -8.75 -5.01
CA ASP A 230 -13.05 -8.44 -4.68
C ASP A 230 -13.57 -9.36 -3.57
N ALA A 231 -13.72 -8.81 -2.36
CA ALA A 231 -14.30 -9.50 -1.23
C ALA A 231 -15.79 -9.82 -1.46
N ALA A 232 -16.49 -9.09 -2.32
CA ALA A 232 -17.90 -9.38 -2.59
C ALA A 232 -18.05 -10.73 -3.29
N GLN A 233 -17.14 -11.03 -4.22
CA GLN A 233 -17.09 -12.32 -4.93
C GLN A 233 -16.62 -13.46 -4.03
N LEU A 234 -15.65 -13.20 -3.14
CA LEU A 234 -15.01 -14.25 -2.35
C LEU A 234 -15.67 -14.54 -1.01
N LEU A 235 -16.30 -13.52 -0.41
CA LEU A 235 -16.78 -13.55 0.97
C LEU A 235 -18.24 -13.12 1.12
N SER A 236 -18.91 -12.73 0.02
CA SER A 236 -20.26 -12.13 0.07
C SER A 236 -20.34 -10.87 0.94
N VAL A 237 -19.23 -10.15 1.10
CA VAL A 237 -19.12 -8.89 1.87
C VAL A 237 -18.35 -7.88 1.04
N THR A 238 -18.78 -6.62 1.06
CA THR A 238 -18.09 -5.56 0.32
C THR A 238 -16.66 -5.34 0.84
N ASN A 239 -15.77 -4.85 -0.03
CA ASN A 239 -14.41 -4.48 0.39
C ASN A 239 -14.43 -3.47 1.54
N ASP A 240 -15.35 -2.50 1.48
CA ASP A 240 -15.49 -1.46 2.50
C ASP A 240 -15.93 -2.04 3.85
N ASP A 241 -16.90 -2.95 3.87
CA ASP A 241 -17.36 -3.56 5.11
C ASP A 241 -16.29 -4.46 5.76
N LEU A 242 -15.49 -5.16 4.94
CA LEU A 242 -14.36 -5.93 5.46
C LEU A 242 -13.25 -5.00 5.99
N SER A 243 -12.90 -3.95 5.25
CA SER A 243 -11.91 -2.95 5.67
C SER A 243 -12.28 -2.33 7.02
N VAL A 244 -13.54 -1.94 7.17
CA VAL A 244 -14.09 -1.38 8.42
C VAL A 244 -13.96 -2.33 9.59
N ARG A 245 -14.28 -3.61 9.41
CA ARG A 245 -14.19 -4.59 10.50
C ARG A 245 -12.74 -4.87 10.90
N ILE A 246 -11.82 -4.86 9.94
CA ILE A 246 -10.37 -4.99 10.20
C ILE A 246 -9.89 -3.78 10.99
N PHE A 247 -10.29 -2.59 10.56
CA PHE A 247 -9.97 -1.34 11.21
C PHE A 247 -10.53 -1.28 12.64
N ASP A 248 -11.79 -1.66 12.85
CA ASP A 248 -12.41 -1.76 14.16
C ASP A 248 -11.64 -2.69 15.09
N ALA A 249 -11.19 -3.86 14.58
CA ALA A 249 -10.41 -4.79 15.36
C ALA A 249 -9.02 -4.25 15.70
N GLN A 250 -8.36 -3.55 14.77
CA GLN A 250 -7.10 -2.86 15.02
C GLN A 250 -7.29 -1.80 16.11
N ILE A 251 -8.21 -0.85 15.92
CA ILE A 251 -8.44 0.26 16.84
C ILE A 251 -8.86 -0.23 18.22
N ALA A 252 -9.76 -1.23 18.30
CA ALA A 252 -10.16 -1.79 19.58
C ALA A 252 -8.97 -2.43 20.32
N THR A 253 -8.06 -3.09 19.60
CA THR A 253 -6.84 -3.66 20.16
C THR A 253 -5.87 -2.57 20.63
N GLU A 254 -5.65 -1.53 19.83
CA GLU A 254 -4.80 -0.38 20.21
C GLU A 254 -5.35 0.40 21.42
N GLN A 255 -6.66 0.58 21.48
CA GLN A 255 -7.35 1.21 22.61
C GLN A 255 -7.21 0.36 23.87
N LEU A 256 -7.35 -0.97 23.76
CA LEU A 256 -7.16 -1.87 24.89
C LEU A 256 -5.72 -1.82 25.39
N VAL A 257 -4.74 -1.90 24.50
CA VAL A 257 -3.31 -1.78 24.83
C VAL A 257 -3.04 -0.47 25.56
N SER A 258 -3.58 0.64 25.07
CA SER A 258 -3.43 1.96 25.70
C SER A 258 -4.09 2.01 27.08
N ALA A 259 -5.26 1.41 27.24
CA ALA A 259 -5.97 1.34 28.51
C ALA A 259 -5.22 0.47 29.53
N LEU A 260 -4.73 -0.71 29.13
CA LEU A 260 -3.88 -1.56 29.95
C LEU A 260 -2.59 -0.85 30.35
N TRP A 261 -2.00 -0.09 29.43
CA TRP A 261 -0.78 0.67 29.70
C TRP A 261 -1.02 1.90 30.60
N ALA A 262 -2.24 2.41 30.70
CA ALA A 262 -2.56 3.48 31.64
C ALA A 262 -2.75 2.97 33.08
N LEU A 263 -2.85 1.65 33.28
CA LEU A 263 -3.03 1.07 34.61
C LEU A 263 -1.75 1.14 35.44
N ASP A 264 -1.96 1.25 36.74
CA ASP A 264 -0.93 1.18 37.78
C ASP A 264 -0.34 -0.26 37.80
N PRO A 265 0.97 -0.43 37.54
CA PRO A 265 1.59 -1.75 37.48
C PRO A 265 1.56 -2.49 38.82
N ASP A 266 1.54 -1.76 39.94
CA ASP A 266 1.66 -2.32 41.29
C ASP A 266 0.32 -2.86 41.84
N LYS A 267 -0.80 -2.55 41.18
CA LYS A 267 -2.15 -2.98 41.58
C LYS A 267 -2.63 -4.18 40.79
N SER A 268 -3.11 -5.23 41.46
CA SER A 268 -3.71 -6.41 40.81
C SER A 268 -4.91 -6.01 39.93
N TRP A 269 -5.13 -6.76 38.84
CA TRP A 269 -6.28 -6.47 37.98
C TRP A 269 -7.56 -6.99 38.65
N PRO A 270 -8.69 -6.26 38.52
CA PRO A 270 -9.99 -6.80 38.86
C PRO A 270 -10.28 -8.09 38.07
N ASN A 271 -11.00 -9.02 38.67
CA ASN A 271 -11.38 -10.28 38.04
C ASN A 271 -12.14 -10.07 36.71
N SER A 272 -12.95 -9.01 36.61
CA SER A 272 -13.66 -8.64 35.38
C SER A 272 -12.70 -8.32 34.23
N LEU A 273 -11.63 -7.57 34.49
CA LEU A 273 -10.62 -7.27 33.47
C LEU A 273 -9.89 -8.54 33.03
N GLY A 274 -9.47 -9.38 33.97
CA GLY A 274 -8.81 -10.66 33.66
C GLY A 274 -9.71 -11.62 32.85
N GLN A 275 -11.01 -11.65 33.17
CA GLN A 275 -12.01 -12.39 32.40
C GLN A 275 -12.13 -11.85 30.96
N ALA A 276 -12.27 -10.54 30.78
CA ALA A 276 -12.40 -9.92 29.46
C ALA A 276 -11.15 -10.11 28.59
N THR A 277 -9.94 -10.01 29.15
CA THR A 277 -8.69 -10.28 28.42
C THR A 277 -8.55 -11.76 28.07
N THR A 278 -9.02 -12.67 28.93
CA THR A 278 -9.04 -14.12 28.65
C THR A 278 -10.01 -14.45 27.53
N ALA A 279 -11.21 -13.86 27.51
CA ALA A 279 -12.15 -13.96 26.40
C ALA A 279 -11.50 -13.50 25.08
N LEU A 280 -10.82 -12.35 25.09
CA LEU A 280 -10.11 -11.87 23.90
C LEU A 280 -9.02 -12.84 23.44
N GLY A 281 -8.21 -13.36 24.37
CA GLY A 281 -7.21 -14.37 24.08
C GLY A 281 -7.80 -15.60 23.39
N SER A 282 -8.97 -16.07 23.84
CA SER A 282 -9.66 -17.21 23.22
C SER A 282 -10.16 -16.91 21.80
N CYS A 283 -10.63 -15.69 21.52
CA CYS A 283 -11.04 -15.28 20.16
C CYS A 283 -9.85 -15.15 19.19
N LEU A 284 -8.68 -14.78 19.70
CA LEU A 284 -7.47 -14.59 18.91
C LEU A 284 -6.75 -15.89 18.54
N GLN A 285 -7.14 -17.03 19.13
CA GLN A 285 -6.57 -18.33 18.81
C GLN A 285 -6.80 -18.71 17.34
N ASN A 286 -5.98 -19.64 16.85
CA ASN A 286 -6.14 -20.18 15.50
C ASN A 286 -7.34 -21.13 15.46
N ASN A 287 -8.37 -20.75 14.72
CA ASN A 287 -9.57 -21.55 14.43
C ASN A 287 -10.45 -21.90 15.66
N PRO A 288 -10.90 -20.91 16.46
CA PRO A 288 -11.86 -21.17 17.54
C PRO A 288 -13.18 -21.69 16.99
N SER A 289 -13.83 -22.60 17.71
CA SER A 289 -15.17 -23.09 17.35
C SER A 289 -16.24 -22.00 17.57
N ASP A 290 -17.38 -22.10 16.88
CA ASP A 290 -18.50 -21.16 17.09
C ASP A 290 -18.95 -21.13 18.56
N ASP A 291 -18.91 -22.27 19.26
CA ASP A 291 -19.25 -22.34 20.68
C ASP A 291 -18.24 -21.61 21.56
N GLN A 292 -16.93 -21.70 21.24
CA GLN A 292 -15.90 -20.92 21.92
C GLN A 292 -16.09 -19.43 21.70
N LEU A 293 -16.44 -18.99 20.48
CA LEU A 293 -16.70 -17.58 20.19
C LEU A 293 -17.95 -17.06 20.92
N ARG A 294 -19.02 -17.86 20.98
CA ARG A 294 -20.22 -17.54 21.77
C ARG A 294 -19.91 -17.45 23.26
N ALA A 295 -19.13 -18.39 23.79
CA ALA A 295 -18.70 -18.39 25.18
C ALA A 295 -17.84 -17.17 25.52
N ALA A 296 -16.87 -16.84 24.67
CA ALA A 296 -16.03 -15.66 24.81
C ALA A 296 -16.83 -14.35 24.79
N ARG A 297 -17.80 -14.23 23.87
CA ARG A 297 -18.72 -13.07 23.83
C ARG A 297 -19.51 -12.95 25.13
N ARG A 298 -20.09 -14.04 25.62
CA ARG A 298 -20.87 -14.06 26.88
C ARG A 298 -20.00 -13.68 28.08
N LEU A 299 -18.79 -14.23 28.16
CA LEU A 299 -17.85 -13.98 29.25
C LEU A 299 -17.39 -12.52 29.27
N ALA A 300 -17.07 -11.95 28.10
CA ALA A 300 -16.68 -10.54 27.98
C ALA A 300 -17.84 -9.58 28.31
N ALA A 301 -19.07 -9.90 27.87
CA ALA A 301 -20.25 -9.10 28.18
C ALA A 301 -20.55 -9.10 29.69
N ALA A 302 -20.58 -10.29 30.32
CA ALA A 302 -20.80 -10.40 31.76
C ALA A 302 -19.71 -9.70 32.60
N ALA A 303 -18.47 -9.69 32.10
CA ALA A 303 -17.38 -8.95 32.74
C ALA A 303 -17.54 -7.43 32.61
N ALA A 304 -17.99 -6.94 31.45
CA ALA A 304 -18.25 -5.52 31.22
C ALA A 304 -19.44 -5.01 32.05
N ASP A 305 -20.53 -5.78 32.14
CA ASP A 305 -21.71 -5.43 32.93
C ASP A 305 -21.40 -5.30 34.44
N LYS A 306 -20.46 -6.12 34.93
CA LYS A 306 -20.01 -6.09 36.34
C LYS A 306 -18.91 -5.05 36.60
N SER A 307 -18.41 -4.37 35.56
CA SER A 307 -17.29 -3.44 35.69
C SER A 307 -17.79 -2.02 35.97
N ASP A 308 -17.07 -1.27 36.81
CA ASP A 308 -17.37 0.13 37.06
C ASP A 308 -16.75 1.02 35.95
N PRO A 309 -17.57 1.61 35.05
CA PRO A 309 -17.08 2.41 33.92
C PRO A 309 -16.43 3.74 34.35
N SER A 310 -16.53 4.12 35.62
CA SER A 310 -15.84 5.30 36.17
C SER A 310 -14.35 5.04 36.45
N THR A 311 -13.96 3.77 36.60
CA THR A 311 -12.58 3.39 36.91
C THR A 311 -11.75 3.12 35.65
N PRO A 312 -10.43 3.41 35.64
CA PRO A 312 -9.54 3.05 34.52
C PRO A 312 -9.59 1.56 34.16
N ALA A 313 -9.72 0.68 35.18
CA ALA A 313 -9.83 -0.76 34.97
C ALA A 313 -11.17 -1.17 34.35
N GLY A 314 -12.29 -0.57 34.74
CA GLY A 314 -13.58 -0.84 34.09
C GLY A 314 -13.66 -0.30 32.66
N ILE A 315 -13.03 0.85 32.39
CA ILE A 315 -12.83 1.33 31.00
C ILE A 315 -12.05 0.28 30.20
N ALA A 316 -10.94 -0.25 30.73
CA ALA A 316 -10.18 -1.32 30.06
C ALA A 316 -11.03 -2.59 29.81
N THR A 317 -11.89 -2.98 30.75
CA THR A 317 -12.81 -4.14 30.59
C THR A 317 -13.82 -3.93 29.46
N THR A 318 -14.45 -2.76 29.38
CA THR A 318 -15.40 -2.44 28.30
C THR A 318 -14.72 -2.37 26.93
N VAL A 319 -13.48 -1.86 26.87
CA VAL A 319 -12.68 -1.84 25.64
C VAL A 319 -12.26 -3.26 25.24
N ALA A 320 -11.93 -4.13 26.20
CA ALA A 320 -11.66 -5.54 25.93
C ALA A 320 -12.87 -6.28 25.34
N MET A 321 -14.08 -6.01 25.84
CA MET A 321 -15.31 -6.54 25.24
C MET A 321 -15.50 -6.08 23.78
N ARG A 322 -15.19 -4.81 23.47
CA ARG A 322 -15.25 -4.30 22.08
C ARG A 322 -14.25 -5.00 21.17
N ALA A 323 -13.02 -5.23 21.65
CA ALA A 323 -12.01 -5.99 20.91
C ALA A 323 -12.49 -7.42 20.63
N VAL A 324 -13.14 -8.09 21.60
CA VAL A 324 -13.76 -9.41 21.41
C VAL A 324 -14.81 -9.35 20.30
N GLN A 325 -15.72 -8.38 20.33
CA GLN A 325 -16.77 -8.24 19.32
C GLN A 325 -16.22 -7.99 17.91
N ALA A 326 -15.21 -7.13 17.78
CA ALA A 326 -14.58 -6.83 16.50
C ALA A 326 -13.86 -8.06 15.90
N HIS A 327 -13.09 -8.80 16.70
CA HIS A 327 -12.42 -10.02 16.22
C HIS A 327 -13.40 -11.16 15.89
N ILE A 328 -14.52 -11.28 16.60
CA ILE A 328 -15.61 -12.21 16.24
C ILE A 328 -16.25 -11.81 14.90
N ALA A 329 -16.47 -10.51 14.66
CA ALA A 329 -17.06 -10.02 13.41
C ALA A 329 -16.19 -10.35 12.18
N ILE A 330 -14.85 -10.32 12.33
CA ILE A 330 -13.91 -10.79 11.30
C ILE A 330 -14.01 -12.32 11.12
N HIS A 331 -14.14 -13.07 12.24
CA HIS A 331 -14.23 -14.53 12.18
C HIS A 331 -15.45 -14.99 11.38
N HIS A 332 -16.63 -14.41 11.63
CA HIS A 332 -17.84 -14.81 10.90
C HIS A 332 -17.75 -14.59 9.39
N ILE A 333 -17.13 -13.49 8.93
CA ILE A 333 -16.95 -13.25 7.49
C ILE A 333 -15.98 -14.27 6.91
N THR A 334 -14.81 -14.42 7.54
CA THR A 334 -13.73 -15.25 7.00
C THR A 334 -14.05 -16.75 7.04
N HIS A 335 -14.83 -17.21 8.02
CA HIS A 335 -15.21 -18.61 8.16
C HIS A 335 -16.43 -18.99 7.30
N ASN A 336 -17.47 -18.14 7.21
CA ASN A 336 -18.67 -18.46 6.43
C ASN A 336 -18.45 -18.40 4.92
N ALA A 337 -17.54 -17.53 4.47
CA ALA A 337 -17.14 -17.43 3.08
C ALA A 337 -16.50 -18.70 2.49
N LEU A 338 -15.82 -19.50 3.32
CA LEU A 338 -15.14 -20.72 2.89
C LEU A 338 -16.10 -21.88 2.57
N ARG A 339 -17.42 -21.72 2.82
CA ARG A 339 -18.42 -22.78 2.63
C ARG A 339 -19.39 -22.56 1.46
N THR A 340 -19.37 -21.40 0.80
CA THR A 340 -20.37 -21.07 -0.23
C THR A 340 -19.71 -20.41 -1.43
N GLU A 341 -19.53 -21.15 -2.53
CA GLU A 341 -19.35 -20.55 -3.85
C GLU A 341 -20.66 -19.83 -4.20
N SER A 342 -20.64 -18.51 -4.27
CA SER A 342 -21.81 -17.70 -4.59
C SER A 342 -21.56 -16.92 -5.88
N GLU A 343 -22.57 -16.88 -6.75
CA GLU A 343 -22.50 -16.19 -8.04
C GLU A 343 -22.21 -14.69 -7.90
N PRO A 344 -21.52 -14.08 -8.88
CA PRO A 344 -21.08 -12.70 -8.81
C PRO A 344 -22.27 -11.74 -8.88
N ARG A 345 -22.49 -10.97 -7.81
CA ARG A 345 -23.41 -9.83 -7.84
C ARG A 345 -22.70 -8.64 -8.50
N LYS A 346 -23.20 -8.23 -9.66
CA LYS A 346 -22.72 -7.07 -10.43
C LYS A 346 -22.83 -5.81 -9.56
N LYS A 347 -21.72 -5.09 -9.35
CA LYS A 347 -21.75 -3.76 -8.74
C LYS A 347 -22.60 -2.81 -9.59
N PRO A 348 -23.36 -1.88 -9.00
CA PRO A 348 -23.80 -0.69 -9.71
C PRO A 348 -22.55 0.08 -10.15
N ASP A 349 -22.55 0.59 -11.37
CA ASP A 349 -21.51 1.52 -11.83
C ASP A 349 -21.52 2.72 -10.89
N GLU A 350 -20.46 2.88 -10.09
CA GLU A 350 -20.20 4.15 -9.41
C GLU A 350 -19.84 5.14 -10.51
N ASP A 351 -20.74 6.09 -10.77
CA ASP A 351 -20.48 7.22 -11.64
C ASP A 351 -19.20 7.91 -11.15
N GLU A 352 -18.12 7.78 -11.93
CA GLU A 352 -16.92 8.59 -11.75
C GLU A 352 -17.35 10.06 -11.82
N GLU A 353 -17.33 10.75 -10.68
CA GLU A 353 -17.48 12.21 -10.63
C GLU A 353 -16.50 12.83 -11.62
N THR A 354 -17.07 13.38 -12.70
CA THR A 354 -16.35 14.01 -13.79
C THR A 354 -15.90 15.39 -13.33
N ASP A 355 -14.76 15.43 -12.65
CA ASP A 355 -14.07 16.68 -12.37
C ASP A 355 -13.61 17.30 -13.71
N THR A 356 -13.91 18.57 -13.93
CA THR A 356 -13.88 19.28 -15.22
C THR A 356 -12.48 19.66 -15.71
N GLY A 357 -11.46 18.90 -15.31
CA GLY A 357 -10.07 19.02 -15.74
C GLY A 357 -9.63 17.92 -16.72
N TRP A 358 -8.49 18.12 -17.39
CA TRP A 358 -7.87 17.05 -18.19
C TRP A 358 -7.61 15.82 -17.32
N ASN A 359 -8.05 14.65 -17.75
CA ASN A 359 -7.90 13.38 -17.03
C ASN A 359 -6.43 13.21 -16.56
N PRO A 360 -6.16 12.93 -15.26
CA PRO A 360 -4.80 12.76 -14.71
C PRO A 360 -3.92 11.79 -15.51
N SER A 361 -4.52 10.74 -16.07
CA SER A 361 -3.83 9.77 -16.93
C SER A 361 -3.31 10.39 -18.23
N THR A 362 -4.03 11.37 -18.79
CA THR A 362 -3.65 12.07 -20.02
C THR A 362 -2.50 13.05 -19.74
N LYS A 363 -2.56 13.78 -18.61
CA LYS A 363 -1.43 14.62 -18.15
C LYS A 363 -0.16 13.79 -17.96
N ALA A 364 -0.28 12.62 -17.32
CA ALA A 364 0.83 11.69 -17.14
C ALA A 364 1.36 11.14 -18.48
N ALA A 365 0.48 10.77 -19.41
CA ALA A 365 0.90 10.29 -20.75
C ALA A 365 1.69 11.34 -21.53
N ILE A 366 1.23 12.59 -21.52
CA ILE A 366 1.94 13.69 -22.18
C ILE A 366 3.28 13.96 -21.48
N GLN A 367 3.28 14.03 -20.14
CA GLN A 367 4.50 14.25 -19.37
C GLN A 367 5.56 13.18 -19.63
N VAL A 368 5.15 11.91 -19.62
CA VAL A 368 6.04 10.79 -19.91
C VAL A 368 6.54 10.84 -21.34
N ALA A 369 5.68 11.14 -22.32
CA ALA A 369 6.09 11.25 -23.73
C ALA A 369 7.07 12.40 -23.98
N VAL A 370 6.87 13.56 -23.36
CA VAL A 370 7.83 14.67 -23.46
C VAL A 370 9.15 14.31 -22.78
N ALA A 371 9.10 13.70 -21.59
CA ALA A 371 10.29 13.24 -20.89
C ALA A 371 11.06 12.21 -21.73
N THR A 372 10.38 11.26 -22.34
CA THR A 372 11.04 10.23 -23.16
C THR A 372 11.56 10.79 -24.47
N SER A 373 10.88 11.75 -25.09
CA SER A 373 11.37 12.43 -26.30
C SER A 373 12.66 13.21 -26.01
N ALA A 374 12.68 13.96 -24.90
CA ALA A 374 13.89 14.66 -24.46
C ALA A 374 15.02 13.68 -24.07
N ALA A 375 14.67 12.53 -23.49
CA ALA A 375 15.63 11.49 -23.16
C ALA A 375 16.17 10.76 -24.40
N THR A 376 15.38 10.64 -25.48
CA THR A 376 15.85 10.15 -26.78
C THR A 376 16.93 11.06 -27.32
N ILE A 377 16.65 12.37 -27.41
CA ILE A 377 17.61 13.37 -27.91
C ILE A 377 18.87 13.38 -27.06
N LEU A 378 18.74 13.45 -25.74
CA LEU A 378 19.90 13.48 -24.85
C LEU A 378 20.69 12.16 -24.86
N GLY A 379 19.99 11.03 -24.96
CA GLY A 379 20.60 9.71 -25.07
C GLY A 379 21.37 9.54 -26.37
N GLU A 380 20.84 9.99 -27.51
CA GLU A 380 21.53 9.93 -28.81
C GLU A 380 22.83 10.74 -28.80
N LEU A 381 22.84 11.88 -28.11
CA LEU A 381 24.04 12.69 -27.91
C LEU A 381 25.12 11.98 -27.08
N ILE A 382 24.72 11.08 -26.18
CA ILE A 382 25.64 10.28 -25.35
C ILE A 382 26.10 9.03 -26.12
N SER A 383 25.16 8.27 -26.68
CA SER A 383 25.44 7.12 -27.54
C SER A 383 24.32 6.86 -28.55
N PRO A 384 24.63 6.98 -29.85
CA PRO A 384 23.69 6.64 -30.93
C PRO A 384 23.24 5.18 -30.91
N ASP A 385 24.04 4.27 -30.35
CA ASP A 385 23.72 2.84 -30.32
C ASP A 385 22.86 2.43 -29.12
N ARG A 386 22.81 3.25 -28.05
CA ARG A 386 22.33 2.82 -26.73
C ARG A 386 21.44 3.84 -26.01
N TRP A 387 21.02 4.91 -26.70
CA TRP A 387 20.11 5.96 -26.22
C TRP A 387 18.82 5.44 -25.55
N TYR A 388 18.35 4.25 -25.94
CA TYR A 388 17.15 3.63 -25.39
C TYR A 388 17.22 3.40 -23.86
N TRP A 389 18.43 3.35 -23.27
CA TRP A 389 18.59 3.20 -21.82
C TRP A 389 18.23 4.47 -21.05
N ALA A 390 18.51 5.66 -21.59
CA ALA A 390 18.03 6.91 -21.04
C ALA A 390 16.51 6.96 -21.10
N VAL A 391 15.92 6.58 -22.24
CA VAL A 391 14.47 6.58 -22.42
C VAL A 391 13.78 5.60 -21.47
N LEU A 392 14.31 4.38 -21.33
CA LEU A 392 13.80 3.42 -20.35
C LEU A 392 13.85 3.96 -18.92
N THR A 393 14.89 4.72 -18.59
CA THR A 393 15.01 5.35 -17.27
C THR A 393 13.99 6.46 -17.08
N ALA A 394 13.86 7.37 -18.04
CA ALA A 394 12.86 8.44 -18.02
C ALA A 394 11.44 7.86 -17.87
N PHE A 395 11.11 6.78 -18.57
CA PHE A 395 9.82 6.09 -18.46
C PHE A 395 9.59 5.42 -17.10
N LEU A 396 10.59 4.69 -16.59
CA LEU A 396 10.43 3.90 -15.37
C LEU A 396 10.32 4.75 -14.10
N VAL A 397 10.90 5.95 -14.07
CA VAL A 397 10.77 6.85 -12.90
C VAL A 397 9.34 7.36 -12.71
N PHE A 398 8.54 7.47 -13.78
CA PHE A 398 7.11 7.81 -13.72
C PHE A 398 6.19 6.60 -13.49
N THR A 399 6.69 5.37 -13.63
CA THR A 399 5.83 4.17 -13.59
C THR A 399 5.36 3.88 -12.16
N GLY A 400 4.16 4.35 -11.81
CA GLY A 400 3.59 4.21 -10.47
C GLY A 400 4.15 5.22 -9.45
N ALA A 401 4.62 6.37 -9.92
CA ALA A 401 4.94 7.54 -9.10
C ALA A 401 4.03 8.69 -9.53
N SER A 402 3.35 9.33 -8.57
CA SER A 402 2.41 10.42 -8.86
C SER A 402 2.92 11.78 -8.41
N THR A 403 3.98 11.81 -7.59
CA THR A 403 4.50 13.05 -7.01
C THR A 403 5.96 13.32 -7.39
N ARG A 404 6.35 14.60 -7.41
CA ARG A 404 7.73 15.04 -7.70
C ARG A 404 8.77 14.35 -6.82
N GLY A 405 8.48 14.26 -5.51
CA GLY A 405 9.37 13.64 -4.52
C GLY A 405 9.59 12.14 -4.78
N GLU A 406 8.55 11.41 -5.19
CA GLU A 406 8.68 9.99 -5.56
C GLU A 406 9.53 9.81 -6.82
N ILE A 407 9.30 10.63 -7.84
CA ILE A 407 10.04 10.58 -9.11
C ILE A 407 11.53 10.88 -8.85
N LEU A 408 11.82 11.93 -8.07
CA LEU A 408 13.20 12.28 -7.67
C LEU A 408 13.87 11.14 -6.90
N SER A 409 13.20 10.60 -5.89
CA SER A 409 13.69 9.46 -5.10
C SER A 409 13.97 8.26 -5.99
N ARG A 410 13.08 7.91 -6.92
CA ARG A 410 13.25 6.79 -7.85
C ARG A 410 14.39 6.99 -8.83
N ALA A 411 14.52 8.20 -9.39
CA ALA A 411 15.64 8.54 -10.26
C ALA A 411 16.98 8.35 -9.52
N GLY A 412 17.11 8.89 -8.31
CA GLY A 412 18.29 8.71 -7.47
C GLY A 412 18.57 7.24 -7.13
N HIS A 413 17.56 6.49 -6.69
CA HIS A 413 17.68 5.06 -6.41
C HIS A 413 18.11 4.24 -7.63
N ARG A 414 17.65 4.61 -8.83
CA ARG A 414 18.02 3.94 -10.06
C ARG A 414 19.48 4.17 -10.44
N VAL A 415 19.96 5.40 -10.29
CA VAL A 415 21.38 5.73 -10.50
C VAL A 415 22.25 4.95 -9.52
N VAL A 416 21.96 5.03 -8.21
CA VAL A 416 22.72 4.31 -7.17
C VAL A 416 22.71 2.80 -7.39
N GLY A 417 21.54 2.22 -7.66
CA GLY A 417 21.41 0.79 -7.93
C GLY A 417 22.14 0.35 -9.19
N THR A 418 22.14 1.18 -10.25
CA THR A 418 22.84 0.88 -11.50
C THR A 418 24.35 0.93 -11.31
N ILE A 419 24.89 1.93 -10.60
CA ILE A 419 26.33 2.01 -10.29
C ILE A 419 26.77 0.77 -9.51
N ALA A 420 26.08 0.44 -8.42
CA ALA A 420 26.38 -0.75 -7.63
C ALA A 420 26.24 -2.04 -8.45
N GLY A 421 25.22 -2.11 -9.31
CA GLY A 421 24.95 -3.27 -10.16
C GLY A 421 25.99 -3.46 -11.27
N VAL A 422 26.51 -2.38 -11.83
CA VAL A 422 27.63 -2.42 -12.80
C VAL A 422 28.88 -2.97 -12.12
N LEU A 423 29.26 -2.43 -10.96
CA LEU A 423 30.43 -2.91 -10.21
C LEU A 423 30.31 -4.40 -9.86
N ALA A 424 29.15 -4.82 -9.35
CA ALA A 424 28.88 -6.22 -9.06
C ALA A 424 28.83 -7.09 -10.32
N GLY A 425 28.27 -6.58 -11.43
CA GLY A 425 28.19 -7.28 -12.71
C GLY A 425 29.57 -7.54 -13.32
N VAL A 426 30.47 -6.55 -13.30
CA VAL A 426 31.86 -6.69 -13.73
C VAL A 426 32.60 -7.73 -12.87
N LEU A 427 32.49 -7.61 -11.54
CA LEU A 427 33.13 -8.55 -10.61
C LEU A 427 32.62 -9.98 -10.81
N LEU A 428 31.30 -10.18 -10.86
CA LEU A 428 30.71 -11.50 -11.06
C LEU A 428 31.08 -12.06 -12.43
N SER A 429 31.09 -11.24 -13.49
CA SER A 429 31.50 -11.69 -14.82
C SER A 429 32.95 -12.16 -14.83
N ALA A 430 33.85 -11.43 -14.15
CA ALA A 430 35.25 -11.82 -14.02
C ALA A 430 35.43 -13.13 -13.24
N LEU A 431 34.62 -13.36 -12.18
CA LEU A 431 34.68 -14.57 -11.37
C LEU A 431 34.05 -15.80 -12.05
N VAL A 432 32.97 -15.60 -12.80
CA VAL A 432 32.19 -16.66 -13.45
C VAL A 432 32.84 -17.10 -14.76
N GLY A 433 33.51 -16.17 -15.45
CA GLY A 433 34.10 -16.42 -16.77
C GLY A 433 33.04 -16.92 -17.77
N ASN A 434 33.41 -17.90 -18.59
CA ASN A 434 32.56 -18.49 -19.64
C ASN A 434 31.68 -19.65 -19.16
N ASN A 435 31.48 -19.82 -17.85
CA ASN A 435 30.67 -20.90 -17.31
C ASN A 435 29.16 -20.62 -17.52
N GLN A 436 28.63 -21.01 -18.68
CA GLN A 436 27.24 -20.76 -19.07
C GLN A 436 26.21 -21.26 -18.04
N PRO A 437 26.30 -22.49 -17.48
CA PRO A 437 25.38 -22.93 -16.41
C PRO A 437 25.35 -22.00 -15.21
N LEU A 438 26.52 -21.50 -14.78
CA LEU A 438 26.61 -20.59 -13.64
C LEU A 438 26.04 -19.20 -13.96
N GLN A 439 26.25 -18.69 -15.18
CA GLN A 439 25.62 -17.45 -15.64
C GLN A 439 24.08 -17.55 -15.66
N LEU A 440 23.53 -18.68 -16.14
CA LEU A 440 22.09 -18.94 -16.14
C LEU A 440 21.52 -19.02 -14.72
N LEU A 441 22.23 -19.69 -13.80
CA LEU A 441 21.83 -19.76 -12.40
C LEU A 441 21.80 -18.36 -11.75
N LEU A 442 22.84 -17.55 -11.96
CA LEU A 442 22.91 -16.18 -11.44
C LEU A 442 21.83 -15.28 -12.03
N LEU A 443 21.49 -15.45 -13.31
CA LEU A 443 20.38 -14.75 -13.96
C LEU A 443 19.06 -15.04 -13.23
N VAL A 444 18.76 -16.32 -12.97
CA VAL A 444 17.54 -16.73 -12.24
C VAL A 444 17.52 -16.18 -10.82
N VAL A 445 18.66 -16.19 -10.12
CA VAL A 445 18.80 -15.61 -8.77
C VAL A 445 18.54 -14.10 -8.79
N CYS A 446 19.09 -13.39 -9.78
CA CYS A 446 18.86 -11.95 -9.93
C CYS A 446 17.38 -11.63 -10.22
N VAL A 447 16.71 -12.42 -11.06
CA VAL A 447 15.27 -12.30 -11.32
C VAL A 447 14.48 -12.44 -10.02
N PHE A 448 14.76 -13.49 -9.24
CA PHE A 448 14.08 -13.72 -7.96
C PHE A 448 14.20 -12.51 -7.03
N PHE A 449 15.43 -12.04 -6.79
CA PHE A 449 15.65 -10.91 -5.88
C PHE A 449 15.12 -9.58 -6.42
N ALA A 450 15.20 -9.34 -7.73
CA ALA A 450 14.64 -8.15 -8.37
C ALA A 450 13.14 -8.03 -8.09
N PHE A 451 12.38 -9.11 -8.29
CA PHE A 451 10.93 -9.11 -8.03
C PHE A 451 10.57 -9.22 -6.55
N TYR A 452 11.39 -9.89 -5.74
CA TYR A 452 11.15 -9.96 -4.29
C TYR A 452 11.30 -8.59 -3.62
N LEU A 453 12.28 -7.79 -4.06
CA LEU A 453 12.66 -6.52 -3.44
C LEU A 453 12.01 -5.30 -4.12
N VAL A 454 11.24 -5.49 -5.19
CA VAL A 454 10.60 -4.40 -5.98
C VAL A 454 9.78 -3.44 -5.12
N THR A 455 9.06 -3.94 -4.11
CA THR A 455 8.23 -3.15 -3.21
C THR A 455 8.95 -2.66 -1.95
N VAL A 456 10.20 -3.08 -1.75
CA VAL A 456 11.00 -2.77 -0.53
C VAL A 456 12.00 -1.67 -0.81
N ALA A 457 12.82 -1.85 -1.86
CA ALA A 457 13.89 -0.91 -2.19
C ALA A 457 14.08 -0.88 -3.71
N TYR A 458 13.65 0.22 -4.33
CA TYR A 458 13.77 0.42 -5.78
C TYR A 458 15.24 0.39 -6.26
N ALA A 459 16.18 0.81 -5.41
CA ALA A 459 17.61 0.71 -5.69
C ALA A 459 18.07 -0.75 -5.86
N LEU A 460 17.56 -1.67 -5.02
CA LEU A 460 17.90 -3.09 -5.11
C LEU A 460 17.29 -3.73 -6.35
N LEU A 461 16.08 -3.33 -6.76
CA LEU A 461 15.52 -3.73 -8.05
C LEU A 461 16.48 -3.34 -9.20
N SER A 462 16.88 -2.06 -9.24
CA SER A 462 17.79 -1.56 -10.28
C SER A 462 19.15 -2.27 -10.26
N PHE A 463 19.66 -2.57 -9.08
CA PHE A 463 20.88 -3.34 -8.88
C PHE A 463 20.77 -4.74 -9.50
N PHE A 464 19.79 -5.55 -9.09
CA PHE A 464 19.66 -6.92 -9.59
C PHE A 464 19.33 -6.97 -11.09
N VAL A 465 18.55 -6.02 -11.61
CA VAL A 465 18.28 -5.90 -13.05
C VAL A 465 19.57 -5.57 -13.82
N THR A 466 20.45 -4.74 -13.28
CA THR A 466 21.72 -4.38 -13.92
C THR A 466 22.70 -5.55 -13.93
N VAL A 467 22.79 -6.30 -12.82
CA VAL A 467 23.59 -7.53 -12.75
C VAL A 467 23.06 -8.60 -13.70
N MET A 468 21.72 -8.77 -13.76
CA MET A 468 21.06 -9.68 -14.71
C MET A 468 21.44 -9.35 -16.15
N LEU A 469 21.48 -8.07 -16.52
CA LEU A 469 21.87 -7.63 -17.86
C LEU A 469 23.36 -7.86 -18.14
N ALA A 470 24.23 -7.69 -17.14
CA ALA A 470 25.64 -8.05 -17.27
C ALA A 470 25.82 -9.55 -17.56
N MET A 471 25.12 -10.43 -16.84
CA MET A 471 25.14 -11.87 -17.11
C MET A 471 24.57 -12.20 -18.49
N LEU A 472 23.52 -11.50 -18.91
CA LEU A 472 22.94 -11.67 -20.25
C LEU A 472 23.92 -11.28 -21.35
N TYR A 473 24.65 -10.16 -21.20
CA TYR A 473 25.71 -9.78 -22.14
C TYR A 473 26.86 -10.78 -22.17
N GLY A 474 27.19 -11.38 -21.01
CA GLY A 474 28.15 -12.48 -20.93
C GLY A 474 27.69 -13.69 -21.76
N LEU A 475 26.42 -14.10 -21.64
CA LEU A 475 25.83 -15.19 -22.42
C LEU A 475 25.79 -14.91 -23.93
N LEU A 476 25.54 -13.65 -24.30
CA LEU A 476 25.51 -13.21 -25.71
C LEU A 476 26.91 -13.02 -26.31
N GLY A 477 27.97 -13.10 -25.49
CA GLY A 477 29.35 -12.86 -25.94
C GLY A 477 29.66 -11.39 -26.29
N THR A 478 28.77 -10.45 -25.92
CA THR A 478 28.90 -9.02 -26.22
C THR A 478 29.20 -8.19 -24.97
N PHE A 479 29.75 -8.82 -23.93
CA PHE A 479 30.10 -8.14 -22.70
C PHE A 479 31.28 -7.18 -22.93
N SER A 480 31.11 -5.92 -22.53
CA SER A 480 32.18 -4.92 -22.51
C SER A 480 31.99 -4.01 -21.29
N ILE A 481 33.10 -3.64 -20.65
CA ILE A 481 33.11 -2.68 -19.55
C ILE A 481 32.54 -1.34 -20.01
N GLU A 482 32.87 -0.91 -21.23
CA GLU A 482 32.36 0.33 -21.84
C GLU A 482 30.83 0.32 -21.93
N VAL A 483 30.21 -0.82 -22.26
CA VAL A 483 28.75 -0.95 -22.34
C VAL A 483 28.11 -0.79 -20.95
N LEU A 484 28.76 -1.29 -19.91
CA LEU A 484 28.29 -1.16 -18.52
C LEU A 484 28.55 0.25 -17.96
N GLU A 485 29.63 0.93 -18.34
CA GLU A 485 29.87 2.33 -17.99
C GLU A 485 28.86 3.25 -18.67
N LEU A 486 28.61 3.03 -19.96
CA LEU A 486 27.61 3.76 -20.72
C LEU A 486 26.22 3.66 -20.09
N ARG A 487 25.91 2.49 -19.53
CA ARG A 487 24.67 2.27 -18.78
C ARG A 487 24.52 3.22 -17.58
N ILE A 488 25.61 3.65 -16.93
CA ILE A 488 25.58 4.65 -15.86
C ILE A 488 25.23 6.03 -16.42
N TYR A 489 25.92 6.46 -17.48
CA TYR A 489 25.69 7.76 -18.13
C TYR A 489 24.26 7.90 -18.67
N GLU A 490 23.78 6.90 -19.40
CA GLU A 490 22.42 6.86 -19.93
C GLU A 490 21.35 6.87 -18.83
N THR A 491 21.58 6.12 -17.74
CA THR A 491 20.66 6.10 -16.60
C THR A 491 20.62 7.46 -15.89
N ALA A 492 21.78 8.12 -15.74
CA ALA A 492 21.85 9.47 -15.18
C ALA A 492 21.12 10.48 -16.07
N ALA A 493 21.35 10.45 -17.39
CA ALA A 493 20.70 11.31 -18.36
C ALA A 493 19.17 11.17 -18.33
N GLY A 494 18.67 9.93 -18.43
CA GLY A 494 17.24 9.66 -18.33
C GLY A 494 16.64 10.06 -16.97
N GLY A 495 17.42 9.94 -15.89
CA GLY A 495 17.01 10.36 -14.56
C GLY A 495 16.87 11.88 -14.46
N ILE A 496 17.84 12.63 -14.99
CA ILE A 496 17.81 14.10 -15.06
C ILE A 496 16.61 14.58 -15.88
N VAL A 497 16.40 14.00 -17.07
CA VAL A 497 15.26 14.36 -17.92
C VAL A 497 13.93 14.03 -17.25
N GLY A 498 13.82 12.86 -16.61
CA GLY A 498 12.62 12.46 -15.86
C GLY A 498 12.32 13.41 -14.70
N ILE A 499 13.35 13.83 -13.95
CA ILE A 499 13.22 14.84 -12.89
C ILE A 499 12.79 16.18 -13.50
N ALA A 500 13.45 16.65 -14.55
CA ALA A 500 13.10 17.91 -15.20
C ALA A 500 11.63 17.92 -15.66
N ALA A 501 11.18 16.87 -16.33
CA ALA A 501 9.78 16.73 -16.74
C ALA A 501 8.82 16.70 -15.53
N ALA A 502 9.21 16.08 -14.41
CA ALA A 502 8.42 16.09 -13.17
C ALA A 502 8.22 17.50 -12.59
N TYR A 503 9.25 18.34 -12.68
CA TYR A 503 9.24 19.69 -12.12
C TYR A 503 8.65 20.74 -13.08
N PHE A 504 8.82 20.58 -14.39
CA PHE A 504 8.47 21.60 -15.38
C PHE A 504 7.20 21.29 -16.20
N ILE A 505 6.72 20.04 -16.23
CA ILE A 505 5.57 19.64 -17.06
C ILE A 505 4.43 19.14 -16.16
N PHE A 506 3.23 19.73 -16.28
CA PHE A 506 2.00 19.36 -15.55
C PHE A 506 2.21 19.10 -14.05
N SER A 507 2.85 20.03 -13.39
CA SER A 507 3.47 19.77 -12.10
C SER A 507 2.50 19.88 -10.92
N THR A 508 1.99 18.78 -10.37
CA THR A 508 1.35 18.77 -9.04
C THR A 508 2.43 18.73 -7.96
N GLY A 509 2.43 19.72 -7.06
CA GLY A 509 3.42 19.77 -5.98
C GLY A 509 3.14 18.69 -4.94
N THR A 510 4.15 17.92 -4.52
CA THR A 510 4.01 16.97 -3.38
C THR A 510 3.43 17.68 -2.16
N ARG A 511 3.83 18.94 -1.92
CA ARG A 511 3.29 19.77 -0.84
C ARG A 511 1.82 20.16 -1.07
N SER A 512 1.43 20.57 -2.28
CA SER A 512 0.04 20.96 -2.56
C SER A 512 -0.92 19.79 -2.47
N THR A 513 -0.53 18.60 -2.95
CA THR A 513 -1.32 17.38 -2.79
C THR A 513 -1.44 17.00 -1.32
N LEU A 514 -0.35 17.11 -0.55
CA LEU A 514 -0.40 16.84 0.88
C LEU A 514 -1.31 17.83 1.62
N THR A 515 -1.18 19.13 1.37
CA THR A 515 -2.04 20.17 1.97
C THR A 515 -3.50 19.92 1.63
N SER A 516 -3.83 19.62 0.37
CA SER A 516 -5.20 19.28 -0.03
C SER A 516 -5.76 18.04 0.69
N LYS A 517 -4.93 17.01 0.92
CA LYS A 517 -5.35 15.82 1.68
C LYS A 517 -5.44 16.05 3.19
N ILE A 518 -4.63 16.97 3.73
CA ILE A 518 -4.78 17.45 5.11
C ILE A 518 -6.11 18.20 5.24
N ASP A 519 -6.41 19.10 4.30
CA ASP A 519 -7.64 19.90 4.30
C ASP A 519 -8.87 19.00 4.29
N ASP A 520 -8.93 18.02 3.35
CA ASP A 520 -10.03 17.05 3.29
C ASP A 520 -10.17 16.23 4.58
N TYR A 521 -9.05 15.84 5.21
CA TYR A 521 -9.07 15.13 6.49
C TYR A 521 -9.63 16.00 7.63
N LEU A 522 -9.18 17.25 7.74
CA LEU A 522 -9.63 18.19 8.78
C LEU A 522 -11.09 18.60 8.58
N ASP A 523 -11.54 18.75 7.33
CA ASP A 523 -12.94 19.06 6.99
C ASP A 523 -13.86 17.90 7.37
N ARG A 524 -13.46 16.65 7.09
CA ARG A 524 -14.20 15.46 7.55
C ARG A 524 -14.21 15.31 9.07
N MET A 525 -13.12 15.68 9.74
CA MET A 525 -13.06 15.67 11.21
C MET A 525 -14.03 16.69 11.81
N THR A 526 -14.10 17.89 11.22
CA THR A 526 -15.05 18.95 11.60
C THR A 526 -16.49 18.46 11.44
N ALA A 527 -16.80 17.82 10.30
CA ALA A 527 -18.12 17.24 10.06
C ALA A 527 -18.50 16.18 11.11
N ILE A 528 -17.57 15.32 11.51
CA ILE A 528 -17.82 14.33 12.58
C ILE A 528 -18.09 15.00 13.92
N VAL A 529 -17.38 16.08 14.26
CA VAL A 529 -17.64 16.84 15.48
C VAL A 529 -19.08 17.36 15.47
N ASP A 530 -19.54 17.94 14.36
CA ASP A 530 -20.91 18.45 14.24
C ASP A 530 -21.97 17.33 14.31
N THR A 531 -21.84 16.28 13.49
CA THR A 531 -22.81 15.17 13.47
C THR A 531 -22.87 14.44 14.82
N ALA A 532 -21.71 14.20 15.46
CA ALA A 532 -21.66 13.48 16.72
C ALA A 532 -22.24 14.29 17.89
N ILE A 533 -21.95 15.59 17.95
CA ILE A 533 -22.48 16.46 18.99
C ILE A 533 -23.97 16.72 18.76
N GLY A 534 -24.41 16.86 17.51
CA GLY A 534 -25.83 16.89 17.16
C GLY A 534 -26.58 15.67 17.71
N ALA A 535 -26.05 14.46 17.48
CA ALA A 535 -26.63 13.21 17.98
C ALA A 535 -26.63 13.09 19.52
N VAL A 536 -25.59 13.61 20.19
CA VAL A 536 -25.53 13.60 21.67
C VAL A 536 -26.51 14.61 22.28
N VAL A 537 -26.73 15.74 21.63
CA VAL A 537 -27.69 16.77 22.09
C VAL A 537 -29.13 16.39 21.79
N GLN A 538 -29.38 15.71 20.66
CA GLN A 538 -30.70 15.22 20.26
C GLN A 538 -30.66 13.69 20.04
N PRO A 539 -30.79 12.88 21.12
CA PRO A 539 -30.84 11.42 21.03
C PRO A 539 -32.00 10.90 20.17
N GLY A 540 -31.94 9.61 19.82
CA GLY A 540 -33.06 8.90 19.18
C GLY A 540 -33.29 9.16 17.69
N HIS A 541 -32.41 9.92 17.02
CA HIS A 541 -32.49 10.20 15.58
C HIS A 541 -31.48 9.35 14.81
N GLU A 542 -31.84 8.89 13.62
CA GLU A 542 -30.92 8.13 12.76
C GLU A 542 -29.77 9.03 12.28
N THR A 543 -28.55 8.50 12.28
CA THR A 543 -27.32 9.25 11.99
C THR A 543 -26.39 8.44 11.09
N ASP A 544 -25.78 9.10 10.11
CA ASP A 544 -24.77 8.51 9.22
C ASP A 544 -23.34 8.52 9.79
N LEU A 545 -23.18 8.64 11.11
CA LEU A 545 -21.89 8.69 11.81
C LEU A 545 -20.95 7.53 11.47
N VAL A 546 -21.49 6.34 11.17
CA VAL A 546 -20.71 5.17 10.75
C VAL A 546 -20.18 5.34 9.32
N ALA A 547 -20.90 6.01 8.43
CA ALA A 547 -20.43 6.34 7.09
C ALA A 547 -19.43 7.51 7.14
N ASP A 548 -19.68 8.50 7.98
CA ASP A 548 -18.78 9.66 8.14
C ASP A 548 -17.42 9.26 8.71
N ILE A 549 -17.39 8.35 9.69
CA ILE A 549 -16.12 7.85 10.23
C ILE A 549 -15.32 7.05 9.20
N ARG A 550 -15.99 6.29 8.32
CA ARG A 550 -15.35 5.60 7.18
C ARG A 550 -14.70 6.60 6.24
N LYS A 551 -15.41 7.67 5.91
CA LYS A 551 -14.88 8.75 5.07
C LYS A 551 -13.65 9.40 5.71
N LEU A 552 -13.66 9.64 7.02
CA LEU A 552 -12.49 10.17 7.75
C LEU A 552 -11.30 9.20 7.71
N ASP A 553 -11.53 7.91 7.92
CA ASP A 553 -10.48 6.89 7.88
C ASP A 553 -9.86 6.77 6.48
N ASN A 554 -10.67 6.85 5.43
CA ASN A 554 -10.19 6.91 4.04
C ASN A 554 -9.35 8.16 3.78
N ALA A 555 -9.78 9.33 4.27
CA ALA A 555 -8.99 10.55 4.16
C ALA A 555 -7.66 10.47 4.92
N LEU A 556 -7.61 9.79 6.08
CA LEU A 556 -6.37 9.53 6.80
C LEU A 556 -5.44 8.59 6.01
N LYS A 557 -5.98 7.53 5.38
CA LYS A 557 -5.21 6.62 4.50
C LYS A 557 -4.62 7.37 3.31
N ASP A 558 -5.41 8.23 2.67
CA ASP A 558 -4.97 9.09 1.57
C ASP A 558 -3.88 10.06 2.00
N LEU A 559 -4.07 10.72 3.16
CA LEU A 559 -3.09 11.62 3.76
C LEU A 559 -1.77 10.89 4.07
N ALA A 560 -1.83 9.72 4.72
CA ALA A 560 -0.66 8.91 5.02
C ALA A 560 0.07 8.48 3.74
N THR A 561 -0.67 8.14 2.68
CA THR A 561 -0.13 7.77 1.38
C THR A 561 0.55 8.95 0.70
N ALA A 562 -0.09 10.13 0.70
CA ALA A 562 0.48 11.36 0.18
C ALA A 562 1.72 11.84 0.96
N GLY A 563 1.80 11.52 2.26
CA GLY A 563 2.91 11.87 3.15
C GLY A 563 4.16 10.98 3.03
N LYS A 564 4.02 9.72 2.59
CA LYS A 564 5.13 8.75 2.45
C LYS A 564 6.38 9.29 1.73
N PRO A 565 6.28 10.04 0.61
CA PRO A 565 7.46 10.54 -0.10
C PRO A 565 8.28 11.52 0.76
N LEU A 566 7.63 12.29 1.63
CA LEU A 566 8.30 13.24 2.54
C LEU A 566 8.98 12.54 3.72
N GLU A 567 8.49 11.38 4.14
CA GLU A 567 9.18 10.53 5.11
C GLU A 567 10.49 9.94 4.56
N MET A 568 10.61 9.83 3.24
CA MET A 568 11.78 9.30 2.53
C MET A 568 12.69 10.40 1.94
N GLY A 569 12.27 11.67 1.98
CA GLY A 569 13.00 12.82 1.39
C GLY A 569 14.41 13.01 1.96
N PRO A 570 15.35 13.67 1.26
CA PRO A 570 16.78 13.65 1.60
C PRO A 570 17.13 14.33 2.95
N THR A 571 16.26 15.21 3.48
CA THR A 571 16.53 16.03 4.66
C THR A 571 15.89 15.45 5.93
N THR A 572 16.69 15.29 6.99
CA THR A 572 16.25 14.74 8.29
C THR A 572 15.17 15.57 8.98
N ARG A 573 15.19 16.90 8.81
CA ARG A 573 14.21 17.84 9.39
C ARG A 573 12.81 17.65 8.80
N THR A 574 12.71 17.54 7.47
CA THR A 574 11.45 17.34 6.74
C THR A 574 10.86 15.96 7.05
N ARG A 575 11.70 14.92 7.17
CA ARG A 575 11.26 13.57 7.59
C ARG A 575 10.63 13.55 8.98
N ARG A 576 11.27 14.21 9.96
CA ARG A 576 10.78 14.25 11.35
C ARG A 576 9.48 15.04 11.46
N GLY A 577 9.36 16.16 10.74
CA GLY A 577 8.12 16.94 10.67
C GLY A 577 6.95 16.15 10.10
N ALA A 578 7.13 15.51 8.93
CA ALA A 578 6.08 14.70 8.30
C ALA A 578 5.60 13.54 9.18
N LYS A 579 6.54 12.76 9.74
CA LYS A 579 6.23 11.65 10.66
C LYS A 579 5.49 12.13 11.91
N ARG A 580 5.84 13.30 12.43
CA ARG A 580 5.19 13.89 13.60
C ARG A 580 3.76 14.31 13.28
N LEU A 581 3.55 15.02 12.19
CA LEU A 581 2.22 15.46 11.76
C LEU A 581 1.29 14.26 11.53
N LEU A 582 1.76 13.24 10.79
CA LEU A 582 0.99 12.01 10.58
C LEU A 582 0.65 11.29 11.89
N ARG A 583 1.58 11.27 12.86
CA ARG A 583 1.31 10.72 14.19
C ARG A 583 0.23 11.53 14.92
N ILE A 584 0.27 12.86 14.88
CA ILE A 584 -0.76 13.70 15.51
C ILE A 584 -2.13 13.45 14.88
N MET A 585 -2.21 13.35 13.55
CA MET A 585 -3.45 13.02 12.85
C MET A 585 -3.96 11.62 13.21
N THR A 586 -3.08 10.62 13.29
CA THR A 586 -3.47 9.26 13.73
C THR A 586 -4.01 9.24 15.16
N VAL A 587 -3.41 9.99 16.08
CA VAL A 587 -3.89 10.10 17.46
C VAL A 587 -5.25 10.81 17.50
N SER A 588 -5.42 11.88 16.73
CA SER A 588 -6.67 12.66 16.66
C SER A 588 -7.82 11.86 16.03
N ASN A 589 -7.50 10.96 15.10
CA ASN A 589 -8.44 10.02 14.52
C ASN A 589 -9.09 9.13 15.60
N ARG A 590 -8.29 8.66 16.58
CA ARG A 590 -8.81 7.84 17.68
C ARG A 590 -9.81 8.60 18.55
N SER A 591 -9.55 9.88 18.81
CA SER A 591 -10.47 10.77 19.54
C SER A 591 -11.76 11.01 18.76
N SER A 592 -11.66 11.17 17.44
CA SER A 592 -12.82 11.30 16.53
C SER A 592 -13.70 10.05 16.54
N HIS A 593 -13.09 8.86 16.55
CA HIS A 593 -13.78 7.58 16.74
C HIS A 593 -14.47 7.45 18.10
N ALA A 594 -13.84 7.94 19.18
CA ALA A 594 -14.46 7.97 20.50
C ALA A 594 -15.67 8.91 20.55
N LEU A 595 -15.59 10.06 19.87
CA LEU A 595 -16.66 11.02 19.75
C LEU A 595 -17.83 10.49 18.90
N ALA A 596 -17.55 9.92 17.72
CA ALA A 596 -18.56 9.31 16.86
C ALA A 596 -19.31 8.17 17.58
N ARG A 597 -18.60 7.35 18.36
CA ARG A 597 -19.24 6.31 19.19
C ARG A 597 -20.17 6.87 20.26
N ALA A 598 -19.83 8.01 20.85
CA ALA A 598 -20.71 8.70 21.78
C ALA A 598 -22.00 9.15 21.06
N GLY A 599 -21.87 9.73 19.86
CA GLY A 599 -23.00 10.08 19.00
C GLY A 599 -23.87 8.89 18.61
N VAL A 600 -23.28 7.78 18.15
CA VAL A 600 -24.01 6.54 17.80
C VAL A 600 -24.71 5.92 19.01
N SER A 601 -24.12 6.04 20.19
CA SER A 601 -24.73 5.53 21.42
C SER A 601 -25.93 6.40 21.84
N ALA A 602 -25.85 7.71 21.60
CA ALA A 602 -26.95 8.64 21.83
C ALA A 602 -28.08 8.49 20.79
N SER A 603 -27.77 8.27 19.51
CA SER A 603 -28.79 8.04 18.48
C SER A 603 -29.63 6.79 18.72
N ARG A 604 -29.08 5.79 19.40
CA ARG A 604 -29.79 4.57 19.83
C ARG A 604 -30.50 4.68 21.18
N GLY A 605 -30.30 5.79 21.90
CA GLY A 605 -30.95 6.06 23.17
C GLY A 605 -32.40 6.52 23.01
N GLU A 606 -33.14 6.56 24.12
CA GLU A 606 -34.50 7.12 24.12
C GLU A 606 -34.47 8.64 23.79
N PRO A 607 -35.41 9.17 23.00
CA PRO A 607 -35.41 10.59 22.60
C PRO A 607 -35.35 11.59 23.76
N ASP A 608 -35.95 11.24 24.91
CA ASP A 608 -35.99 12.08 26.12
C ASP A 608 -34.73 11.92 27.02
N SER A 609 -33.75 11.10 26.62
CA SER A 609 -32.50 10.88 27.37
C SER A 609 -31.43 11.96 27.15
N GLY A 610 -31.82 13.07 26.50
CA GLY A 610 -30.93 14.18 26.15
C GLY A 610 -30.38 14.94 27.37
N PRO A 611 -29.24 15.63 27.22
CA PRO A 611 -28.69 16.49 28.26
C PRO A 611 -29.62 17.70 28.56
N SER A 612 -29.48 18.30 29.75
CA SER A 612 -30.16 19.56 30.08
C SER A 612 -29.81 20.65 29.06
N GLN A 613 -30.69 21.64 28.87
CA GLN A 613 -30.49 22.71 27.89
C GLN A 613 -29.17 23.49 28.13
N GLU A 614 -28.78 23.65 29.40
CA GLU A 614 -27.50 24.25 29.80
C GLU A 614 -26.31 23.36 29.39
N THR A 615 -26.38 22.06 29.68
CA THR A 615 -25.34 21.08 29.30
C THR A 615 -25.22 20.98 27.78
N ALA A 616 -26.33 21.00 27.05
CA ALA A 616 -26.36 21.00 25.59
C ALA A 616 -25.69 22.25 25.00
N LYS A 617 -25.94 23.43 25.59
CA LYS A 617 -25.30 24.69 25.19
C LYS A 617 -23.79 24.65 25.44
N ALA A 618 -23.38 24.18 26.61
CA ALA A 618 -21.96 24.05 26.96
C ALA A 618 -21.23 23.03 26.08
N LEU A 619 -21.90 21.93 25.71
CA LEU A 619 -21.34 20.92 24.81
C LEU A 619 -21.17 21.46 23.37
N ARG A 620 -22.13 22.24 22.86
CA ARG A 620 -22.00 22.93 21.56
C ARG A 620 -20.86 23.94 21.57
N GLN A 621 -20.74 24.72 22.64
CA GLN A 621 -19.64 25.67 22.80
C GLN A 621 -18.27 24.96 22.83
N ALA A 622 -18.16 23.82 23.52
CA ALA A 622 -16.94 23.01 23.52
C ALA A 622 -16.60 22.47 22.12
N ALA A 623 -17.62 22.08 21.35
CA ALA A 623 -17.47 21.64 19.96
C ALA A 623 -17.00 22.79 19.06
N ASP A 624 -17.58 23.97 19.20
CA ASP A 624 -17.20 25.16 18.41
C ASP A 624 -15.74 25.56 18.65
N VAL A 625 -15.27 25.58 19.91
CA VAL A 625 -13.85 25.83 20.22
C VAL A 625 -12.93 24.78 19.60
N THR A 626 -13.35 23.52 19.62
CA THR A 626 -12.58 22.43 19.01
C THR A 626 -12.51 22.59 17.48
N LYS A 627 -13.61 22.98 16.83
CA LYS A 627 -13.65 23.27 15.39
C LYS A 627 -12.81 24.48 15.01
N GLU A 628 -12.82 25.53 15.83
CA GLU A 628 -11.95 26.70 15.66
C GLU A 628 -10.48 26.29 15.73
N THR A 629 -10.11 25.44 16.70
CA THR A 629 -8.74 24.91 16.79
C THR A 629 -8.36 24.04 15.58
N ILE A 630 -9.29 23.26 15.01
CA ILE A 630 -9.07 22.53 13.75
C ILE A 630 -8.85 23.52 12.58
N ALA A 631 -9.65 24.57 12.49
CA ALA A 631 -9.51 25.62 11.48
C ALA A 631 -8.18 26.37 11.62
N ASP A 632 -7.72 26.60 12.85
CA ASP A 632 -6.42 27.18 13.16
C ASP A 632 -5.28 26.30 12.67
N VAL A 633 -5.35 24.98 12.93
CA VAL A 633 -4.38 24.01 12.39
C VAL A 633 -4.35 24.09 10.85
N LYS A 634 -5.52 24.19 10.21
CA LYS A 634 -5.63 24.34 8.75
C LYS A 634 -4.92 25.61 8.26
N ARG A 635 -5.18 26.75 8.89
CA ARG A 635 -4.52 28.05 8.58
C ARG A 635 -3.01 28.00 8.80
N ALA A 636 -2.55 27.45 9.91
CA ALA A 636 -1.13 27.31 10.22
C ALA A 636 -0.41 26.42 9.18
N LEU A 637 -1.02 25.31 8.77
CA LEU A 637 -0.45 24.42 7.75
C LEU A 637 -0.46 25.03 6.34
N ALA A 638 -1.37 25.98 6.07
CA ALA A 638 -1.36 26.82 4.87
C ALA A 638 -0.24 27.89 4.89
N GLY A 639 0.40 28.12 6.05
CA GLY A 639 1.48 29.07 6.24
C GLY A 639 1.05 30.42 6.81
N GLU A 640 -0.20 30.54 7.29
CA GLU A 640 -0.67 31.74 7.99
C GLU A 640 -0.13 31.78 9.42
N HIS A 641 0.13 32.98 9.94
CA HIS A 641 0.50 33.15 11.33
C HIS A 641 -0.75 33.03 12.20
N VAL A 642 -0.80 31.99 13.02
CA VAL A 642 -1.87 31.76 13.99
C VAL A 642 -1.27 31.81 15.38
N GLU A 643 -1.78 32.71 16.23
CA GLU A 643 -1.37 32.73 17.63
C GLU A 643 -1.87 31.45 18.31
N PRO A 644 -1.01 30.68 18.98
CA PRO A 644 -1.45 29.49 19.69
C PRO A 644 -2.45 29.89 20.77
N PRO A 645 -3.57 29.15 20.92
CA PRO A 645 -4.63 29.53 21.85
C PRO A 645 -4.06 29.69 23.26
N GLU A 646 -4.36 30.82 23.90
CA GLU A 646 -3.79 31.28 25.18
C GLU A 646 -3.97 30.25 26.31
N LYS A 647 -4.97 29.35 26.18
CA LYS A 647 -5.22 28.22 27.08
C LYS A 647 -5.71 26.95 26.37
N LEU A 648 -4.77 26.15 25.88
CA LEU A 648 -5.01 24.79 25.33
C LEU A 648 -5.76 23.84 26.28
N THR A 649 -5.76 24.13 27.58
CA THR A 649 -6.29 23.28 28.65
C THR A 649 -7.69 23.69 29.15
N GLU A 650 -8.25 24.82 28.71
CA GLU A 650 -9.54 25.37 29.20
C GLU A 650 -10.70 25.22 28.19
N THR A 651 -10.78 24.11 27.44
CA THR A 651 -12.10 23.68 26.94
C THR A 651 -12.84 23.00 28.08
N SER A 652 -13.66 23.77 28.80
CA SER A 652 -15.02 23.47 29.35
C SER A 652 -15.38 22.07 29.87
N ALA A 653 -14.43 21.15 30.08
CA ALA A 653 -14.67 19.88 30.75
C ALA A 653 -15.00 20.08 32.24
N PRO A 654 -14.37 21.03 32.97
CA PRO A 654 -14.80 21.36 34.33
C PRO A 654 -16.20 21.97 34.34
N ASP A 655 -16.49 22.96 33.49
CA ASP A 655 -17.79 23.66 33.49
C ASP A 655 -18.96 22.76 33.08
N VAL A 656 -18.78 21.89 32.07
CA VAL A 656 -19.80 20.91 31.66
C VAL A 656 -20.02 19.84 32.73
N MET A 657 -18.97 19.43 33.46
CA MET A 657 -19.08 18.44 34.54
C MET A 657 -19.59 19.04 35.86
N LEU A 658 -19.28 20.31 36.16
CA LEU A 658 -19.75 21.06 37.34
C LEU A 658 -21.24 21.40 37.26
N GLN A 659 -21.79 21.56 36.05
CA GLN A 659 -23.21 21.86 35.83
C GLN A 659 -24.12 20.61 35.77
N SER A 660 -23.56 19.40 35.84
CA SER A 660 -24.34 18.15 35.69
C SER A 660 -24.33 17.29 36.96
N THR A 661 -25.47 17.20 37.66
CA THR A 661 -25.63 16.29 38.80
C THR A 661 -25.84 14.82 38.37
N THR A 662 -26.24 14.57 37.11
CA THR A 662 -26.48 13.24 36.52
C THR A 662 -26.25 13.28 35.00
N THR A 663 -25.01 13.19 34.53
CA THR A 663 -24.71 13.18 33.08
C THR A 663 -24.91 11.80 32.46
N PRO A 664 -25.70 11.66 31.36
CA PRO A 664 -25.76 10.43 30.57
C PRO A 664 -24.38 9.98 30.08
N GLY A 665 -24.15 8.67 30.00
CA GLY A 665 -22.89 8.08 29.54
C GLY A 665 -22.33 8.64 28.22
N PRO A 666 -23.18 8.85 27.18
CA PRO A 666 -22.75 9.46 25.92
C PRO A 666 -22.19 10.88 26.06
N VAL A 667 -22.78 11.72 26.92
CA VAL A 667 -22.35 13.11 27.14
C VAL A 667 -20.94 13.15 27.75
N ARG A 668 -20.69 12.33 28.77
CA ARG A 668 -19.35 12.23 29.40
C ARG A 668 -18.29 11.75 28.42
N SER A 669 -18.64 10.81 27.55
CA SER A 669 -17.76 10.31 26.50
C SER A 669 -17.46 11.39 25.46
N ALA A 670 -18.46 12.18 25.07
CA ALA A 670 -18.30 13.28 24.12
C ALA A 670 -17.38 14.37 24.65
N VAL A 671 -17.58 14.82 25.90
CA VAL A 671 -16.73 15.84 26.56
C VAL A 671 -15.27 15.39 26.62
N ARG A 672 -15.00 14.16 27.06
CA ARG A 672 -13.63 13.62 27.10
C ARG A 672 -12.99 13.56 25.72
N SER A 673 -13.77 13.18 24.70
CA SER A 673 -13.28 13.04 23.33
C SER A 673 -12.97 14.40 22.72
N LEU A 674 -13.83 15.40 22.91
CA LEU A 674 -13.60 16.79 22.50
C LEU A 674 -12.36 17.37 23.18
N SER A 675 -12.22 17.23 24.49
CA SER A 675 -11.04 17.71 25.23
C SER A 675 -9.74 17.08 24.71
N THR A 676 -9.75 15.77 24.44
CA THR A 676 -8.59 15.07 23.89
C THR A 676 -8.27 15.55 22.47
N LEU A 677 -9.29 15.74 21.64
CA LEU A 677 -9.16 16.18 20.25
C LEU A 677 -8.64 17.62 20.18
N ASN A 678 -9.16 18.51 21.02
CA ASN A 678 -8.70 19.90 21.12
C ASN A 678 -7.22 19.95 21.52
N ARG A 679 -6.82 19.18 22.55
CA ARG A 679 -5.42 19.08 22.97
C ARG A 679 -4.51 18.59 21.85
N THR A 680 -4.91 17.54 21.12
CA THR A 680 -4.07 16.97 20.05
C THR A 680 -3.97 17.88 18.83
N MET A 681 -5.02 18.64 18.50
CA MET A 681 -4.97 19.69 17.47
C MET A 681 -4.10 20.87 17.90
N GLY A 682 -4.19 21.29 19.16
CA GLY A 682 -3.32 22.31 19.71
C GLY A 682 -1.83 21.93 19.76
N GLU A 683 -1.50 20.66 20.00
CA GLU A 683 -0.15 20.13 19.81
C GLU A 683 0.32 20.22 18.35
N ALA A 684 -0.59 20.19 17.37
CA ALA A 684 -0.24 20.43 15.97
C ALA A 684 0.12 21.91 15.74
N LEU A 685 -0.62 22.86 16.34
CA LEU A 685 -0.38 24.31 16.20
C LEU A 685 0.97 24.78 16.74
N THR A 686 1.35 24.32 17.93
CA THR A 686 2.63 24.70 18.57
C THR A 686 3.87 24.27 17.77
N HIS A 687 3.68 23.48 16.71
CA HIS A 687 4.74 22.83 15.97
C HIS A 687 4.54 22.79 14.44
N ALA A 688 3.45 23.38 13.94
CA ALA A 688 3.21 23.70 12.53
C ALA A 688 4.09 24.89 12.14
#